data_AF-A0A2U1TEH2-F1
#
_entry.id   AF-A0A2U1TEH2-F1
#
_cell.length_a   1.000
_cell.length_b   1.000
_cell.length_c   1.000
_cell.angle_alpha   90.00
_cell.angle_beta   90.00
_cell.angle_gamma   90.00
#
_symmetry.space_group_name_H-M   'P 1'
#
loop_
_entity.id
_entity.type
_entity.pdbx_description
1 polymer ?
#
loop_
_entity_poly.entity_id
_entity_poly.type
_entity_poly.pdbx_seq_one_letter_code
_entity_poly.pdbx_strand_id
1 'polypeptide(L)'
;MSVSAPNTEPITLPQQPVRSPPSPFPVLAALAPVVVSVLIWLVTGSIFALMFAALGPVIAIASVIDSRWSSGRRLKKDSAAYAAELASISQLIDTRLDEERRARRRNAPGARALARSMTSVPRQTAPPRPPQDGGGSDVARAVRVGRWRSNGAARTRVVAGTGTLPSTLRIDGAVDSAAARGLRDRARLVSGVPVDIDAVRGIGVVGASLPARAFVRGVLLQLCNAMGPDTAEVRTEGDAWRWASALPHASTGRGVPVTVVIRDLTAEAGPLPDQPVAGGRSVAADRNHASARPGRAVGDGDGVTTVLIVLARTVEEIPPECGAVVEITGLASAVLHDSDQDRASGVTRTATLTLELLTEVECESFAQALAGLAERLGVAAAASDLPAHVDFGAVHRLVGNEGTLDVKGGSSLSAVLGLGDGAGASTGGADGEGGAFGGGAAVLVDIVTDGPHAIVGGTTGSGKSELLTTWVASMAMRHSPAVVTFLLVDFKGGSAFAPLRSLPHVVGLITDLDEVAAARALASLSAEIVYRERMLADLGSRDIAETRGAFPRLVIVVDEFAAMLDGFPDLHALFVDIAARGRSLGMHLILCTQRPAGVVRDALLANCGLRLSLRVHSRGDSVAVIGTDSAAHLPTSTPGRLILATGGRERRVQVASVLQAEIESIAASTQPGIEPRRPWLDPLPVRLALSDLELLNDTNAAPDTIPNAIRIGLADLPGLQRQDTALWMPETDGSVVVVGTARSGKTTVLDTVTAEAMASGDTATRSRQGSRPGGQGWRLFRVGTDDEETWDTVVGLAASLRTPVTAATAGAGSQQRAAAQRQGDKTLLLIDDLDSTLARLDDDYATRLRDAVVELLRDGPRRSVWVMLTLKRLAGALSVVSGFAGAVLMLRMANRQEHLMTGGDSSTWVANRPDGNAVWRGATVQIAVADTMTGPESGRGRADPARHGRSSTAPEYVLGQHALTVLVCRSPQQRVESILNDPSHRRAPVRVVAVGSATRITAGDLGLDAPGTLVLVGDSDDWQTQWALFAALRQDAELILDGCTVAEYRALTKRRELPPLLVWPGHAWHLPPGGQTRRVSLG
;
A
#
# COMPACT_ATOMS: atom_id res chain seq x y z
N MET A 1 48.11 -41.78 -6.09
CA MET A 1 49.23 -42.33 -5.30
C MET A 1 48.76 -43.64 -4.68
N SER A 2 49.35 -44.75 -5.10
CA SER A 2 49.03 -46.11 -4.62
C SER A 2 49.37 -46.24 -3.13
N VAL A 3 48.36 -46.43 -2.29
CA VAL A 3 48.52 -46.72 -0.86
C VAL A 3 49.05 -48.14 -0.75
N SER A 4 50.30 -48.28 -0.32
CA SER A 4 50.92 -49.56 0.00
C SER A 4 50.05 -50.30 1.03
N ALA A 5 49.74 -51.57 0.76
CA ALA A 5 49.03 -52.42 1.70
C ALA A 5 49.77 -52.41 3.07
N PRO A 6 49.04 -52.45 4.21
CA PRO A 6 49.69 -52.54 5.51
C PRO A 6 50.56 -53.79 5.55
N ASN A 7 51.83 -53.64 5.95
CA ASN A 7 52.78 -54.75 6.11
C ASN A 7 52.18 -55.79 7.08
N THR A 8 51.70 -56.91 6.55
CA THR A 8 51.08 -58.01 7.30
C THR A 8 52.11 -58.98 7.89
N GLU A 9 53.41 -58.68 7.79
CA GLU A 9 54.45 -59.52 8.35
C GLU A 9 54.31 -59.66 9.87
N PRO A 10 54.29 -60.89 10.42
CA PRO A 10 54.15 -61.12 11.85
C PRO A 10 55.35 -60.54 12.62
N ILE A 11 55.07 -59.92 13.76
CA ILE A 11 56.12 -59.45 14.67
C ILE A 11 56.60 -60.64 15.50
N THR A 12 57.87 -61.02 15.37
CA THR A 12 58.44 -62.15 16.12
C THR A 12 59.07 -61.69 17.44
N LEU A 13 58.67 -62.29 18.56
CA LEU A 13 59.26 -62.05 19.88
C LEU A 13 60.55 -62.88 20.07
N PRO A 14 61.66 -62.27 20.54
CA PRO A 14 62.90 -62.97 20.82
C PRO A 14 62.77 -63.92 22.01
N GLN A 15 63.58 -64.98 22.04
CA GLN A 15 63.65 -65.93 23.16
C GLN A 15 64.49 -65.37 24.32
N GLN A 16 64.08 -65.62 25.55
CA GLN A 16 64.83 -65.22 26.74
C GLN A 16 66.16 -66.00 26.81
N PRO A 17 67.32 -65.32 26.94
CA PRO A 17 68.60 -66.00 27.04
C PRO A 17 68.67 -66.90 28.28
N VAL A 18 68.85 -68.20 28.07
CA VAL A 18 68.98 -69.22 29.13
C VAL A 18 70.46 -69.37 29.51
N ARG A 19 70.75 -69.55 30.81
CA ARG A 19 72.11 -69.86 31.26
C ARG A 19 72.59 -71.17 30.63
N SER A 20 73.69 -71.13 29.89
CA SER A 20 74.35 -72.36 29.43
C SER A 20 74.77 -73.22 30.63
N PRO A 21 74.62 -74.55 30.57
CA PRO A 21 75.04 -75.44 31.64
C PRO A 21 76.56 -75.32 31.87
N PRO A 22 77.06 -75.51 33.12
CA PRO A 22 78.49 -75.43 33.40
C PRO A 22 79.24 -76.48 32.58
N SER A 23 80.35 -76.06 31.96
CA SER A 23 81.26 -76.98 31.27
C SER A 23 81.80 -78.03 32.26
N PRO A 24 81.74 -79.34 31.95
CA PRO A 24 82.25 -80.37 32.84
C PRO A 24 83.75 -80.16 33.11
N PHE A 25 84.20 -80.53 34.32
CA PHE A 25 85.61 -80.45 34.69
C PHE A 25 86.43 -81.30 33.70
N PRO A 26 87.48 -80.77 33.04
CA PRO A 26 88.22 -81.49 32.02
C PRO A 26 89.17 -82.53 32.65
N VAL A 27 88.60 -83.64 33.14
CA VAL A 27 89.31 -84.72 33.85
C VAL A 27 90.46 -85.29 33.01
N LEU A 28 90.26 -85.45 31.70
CA LEU A 28 91.28 -85.91 30.76
C LEU A 28 92.49 -84.95 30.68
N ALA A 29 92.24 -83.64 30.65
CA ALA A 29 93.31 -82.64 30.60
C ALA A 29 94.07 -82.52 31.94
N ALA A 30 93.39 -82.80 33.06
CA ALA A 30 94.01 -82.80 34.39
C ALA A 30 94.90 -84.04 34.62
N LEU A 31 94.51 -85.21 34.11
CA LEU A 31 95.22 -86.49 34.33
C LEU A 31 96.38 -86.72 33.36
N ALA A 32 96.31 -86.24 32.12
CA ALA A 32 97.34 -86.53 31.11
C ALA A 32 98.76 -86.12 31.55
N PRO A 33 99.00 -84.94 32.15
CA PRO A 33 100.33 -84.56 32.63
C PRO A 33 100.80 -85.40 33.81
N VAL A 34 99.88 -85.85 34.68
CA VAL A 34 100.19 -86.73 35.83
C VAL A 34 100.69 -88.08 35.34
N VAL A 35 99.96 -88.70 34.40
CA VAL A 35 100.32 -90.00 33.81
C VAL A 35 101.68 -89.91 33.10
N VAL A 36 101.89 -88.88 32.27
CA VAL A 36 103.15 -88.68 31.54
C VAL A 36 104.31 -88.46 32.52
N SER A 37 104.11 -87.66 33.57
CA SER A 37 105.14 -87.38 34.58
C SER A 37 105.56 -88.62 35.36
N VAL A 38 104.61 -89.49 35.73
CA VAL A 38 104.90 -90.77 36.41
C VAL A 38 105.66 -91.74 35.49
N LEU A 39 105.28 -91.80 34.21
CA LEU A 39 105.94 -92.66 33.23
C LEU A 39 107.39 -92.23 32.99
N ILE A 40 107.63 -90.91 32.88
CA ILE A 40 108.98 -90.34 32.76
C ILE A 40 109.80 -90.62 34.02
N TRP A 41 109.22 -90.50 35.22
CA TRP A 41 109.90 -90.79 36.49
C TRP A 41 110.36 -92.25 36.58
N LEU A 42 109.50 -93.21 36.19
CA LEU A 42 109.83 -94.64 36.19
C LEU A 42 111.05 -94.97 35.30
N VAL A 43 111.22 -94.25 34.19
CA VAL A 43 112.35 -94.48 33.26
C VAL A 43 113.62 -93.75 33.70
N THR A 44 113.48 -92.52 34.21
CA THR A 44 114.64 -91.64 34.45
C THR A 44 115.13 -91.62 35.90
N GLY A 45 114.32 -92.06 36.87
CA GLY A 45 114.60 -91.97 38.31
C GLY A 45 114.63 -90.54 38.87
N SER A 46 114.41 -89.51 38.03
CA SER A 46 114.55 -88.10 38.41
C SER A 46 113.28 -87.57 39.07
N ILE A 47 113.38 -87.16 40.35
CA ILE A 47 112.28 -86.54 41.11
C ILE A 47 111.71 -85.29 40.42
N PHE A 48 112.49 -84.57 39.62
CA PHE A 48 112.02 -83.37 38.90
C PHE A 48 110.90 -83.68 37.90
N ALA A 49 110.82 -84.89 37.35
CA ALA A 49 109.73 -85.28 36.46
C ALA A 49 108.36 -85.24 37.16
N LEU A 50 108.30 -85.53 38.46
CA LEU A 50 107.06 -85.52 39.23
C LEU A 50 106.50 -84.11 39.46
N MET A 51 107.32 -83.06 39.37
CA MET A 51 106.82 -81.68 39.51
C MET A 51 105.87 -81.27 38.37
N PHE A 52 106.04 -81.84 37.16
CA PHE A 52 105.14 -81.57 36.04
C PHE A 52 103.73 -82.14 36.24
N ALA A 53 103.55 -83.09 37.16
CA ALA A 53 102.23 -83.63 37.52
C ALA A 53 101.32 -82.54 38.14
N ALA A 54 101.89 -81.51 38.77
CA ALA A 54 101.13 -80.42 39.38
C ALA A 54 100.50 -79.46 38.34
N LEU A 55 101.00 -79.43 37.09
CA LEU A 55 100.53 -78.50 36.07
C LEU A 55 99.12 -78.81 35.56
N GLY A 56 98.74 -80.10 35.50
CA GLY A 56 97.43 -80.56 35.03
C GLY A 56 96.26 -80.03 35.88
N PRO A 57 96.27 -80.24 37.21
CA PRO A 57 95.25 -79.70 38.10
C PRO A 57 95.11 -78.17 38.02
N VAL A 58 96.22 -77.43 37.88
CA VAL A 58 96.22 -75.96 37.82
C VAL A 58 95.50 -75.45 36.57
N ILE A 59 95.76 -76.03 35.40
CA ILE A 59 95.11 -75.64 34.13
C ILE A 59 93.61 -75.97 34.16
N ALA A 60 93.23 -77.12 34.73
CA ALA A 60 91.82 -77.50 34.85
C ALA A 60 91.04 -76.55 35.78
N ILE A 61 91.65 -76.13 36.90
CA ILE A 61 91.07 -75.11 37.78
C ILE A 61 90.96 -73.76 37.08
N ALA A 62 91.99 -73.34 36.32
CA ALA A 62 91.96 -72.09 35.55
C ALA A 62 90.83 -72.07 34.50
N SER A 63 90.61 -73.19 33.80
CA SER A 63 89.52 -73.35 32.81
C SER A 63 88.12 -73.24 33.44
N VAL A 64 87.91 -73.78 34.65
CA VAL A 64 86.62 -73.69 35.35
C VAL A 64 86.36 -72.28 35.91
N ILE A 65 87.41 -71.57 36.33
CA ILE A 65 87.29 -70.17 36.76
C ILE A 65 86.95 -69.27 35.56
N ASP A 66 87.61 -69.46 34.42
CA ASP A 66 87.36 -68.71 33.19
C ASP A 66 85.95 -68.97 32.62
N SER A 67 85.47 -70.22 32.67
CA SER A 67 84.10 -70.54 32.24
C SER A 67 83.04 -69.92 33.15
N ARG A 68 83.29 -69.79 34.47
CA ARG A 68 82.38 -69.10 35.40
C ARG A 68 82.35 -67.59 35.18
N TRP A 69 83.51 -66.96 34.92
CA TRP A 69 83.59 -65.51 34.69
C TRP A 69 83.06 -65.07 33.33
N SER A 70 83.37 -65.81 32.27
CA SER A 70 82.90 -65.52 30.90
C SER A 70 81.39 -65.72 30.73
N SER A 71 80.81 -66.75 31.37
CA SER A 71 79.37 -67.03 31.33
C SER A 71 78.53 -65.90 31.95
N GLY A 72 79.02 -65.29 33.05
CA GLY A 72 78.34 -64.16 33.69
C GLY A 72 78.35 -62.88 32.84
N ARG A 73 79.47 -62.58 32.17
CA ARG A 73 79.57 -61.42 31.26
C ARG A 73 78.75 -61.61 29.99
N ARG A 74 78.72 -62.81 29.40
CA ARG A 74 77.87 -63.13 28.25
C ARG A 74 76.39 -63.01 28.59
N LEU A 75 75.93 -63.60 29.69
CA LEU A 75 74.54 -63.48 30.13
C LEU A 75 74.12 -62.02 30.34
N LYS A 76 74.99 -61.18 30.92
CA LYS A 76 74.69 -59.75 31.11
C LYS A 76 74.58 -59.01 29.77
N LYS A 77 75.46 -59.29 28.81
CA LYS A 77 75.41 -58.71 27.45
C LYS A 77 74.17 -59.18 26.68
N ASP A 78 73.86 -60.47 26.73
CA ASP A 78 72.71 -61.08 26.04
C ASP A 78 71.38 -60.61 26.65
N SER A 79 71.32 -60.43 27.98
CA SER A 79 70.15 -59.86 28.65
C SER A 79 69.92 -58.37 28.33
N ALA A 80 70.99 -57.59 28.16
CA ALA A 80 70.91 -56.19 27.75
C ALA A 80 70.48 -56.07 26.28
N ALA A 81 70.97 -56.96 25.40
CA ALA A 81 70.54 -57.05 24.01
C ALA A 81 69.05 -57.44 23.91
N TYR A 82 68.61 -58.45 24.67
CA TYR A 82 67.20 -58.86 24.76
C TYR A 82 66.29 -57.72 25.23
N ALA A 83 66.71 -56.95 26.24
CA ALA A 83 65.94 -55.80 26.73
C ALA A 83 65.85 -54.67 25.68
N ALA A 84 66.93 -54.39 24.95
CA ALA A 84 66.92 -53.40 23.88
C ALA A 84 66.06 -53.85 22.69
N GLU A 85 66.10 -55.13 22.34
CA GLU A 85 65.29 -55.72 21.28
C GLU A 85 63.79 -55.69 21.65
N LEU A 86 63.41 -56.06 22.87
CA LEU A 86 62.03 -55.91 23.36
C LEU A 86 61.54 -54.46 23.36
N ALA A 87 62.40 -53.50 23.70
CA ALA A 87 62.04 -52.07 23.64
C ALA A 87 61.80 -51.61 22.20
N SER A 88 62.61 -52.08 21.24
CA SER A 88 62.40 -51.79 19.81
C SER A 88 61.10 -52.42 19.28
N ILE A 89 60.79 -53.66 19.68
CA ILE A 89 59.55 -54.34 19.32
C ILE A 89 58.33 -53.64 19.93
N SER A 90 58.42 -53.16 21.18
CA SER A 90 57.38 -52.34 21.80
C SER A 90 57.06 -51.10 20.96
N GLN A 91 58.07 -50.36 20.53
CA GLN A 91 57.90 -49.17 19.68
C GLN A 91 57.30 -49.53 18.31
N LEU A 92 57.69 -50.68 17.73
CA LEU A 92 57.13 -51.17 16.48
C LEU A 92 55.64 -51.54 16.62
N ILE A 93 55.26 -52.22 17.71
CA ILE A 93 53.85 -52.54 18.02
C ILE A 93 53.04 -51.25 18.13
N ASP A 94 53.52 -50.26 18.89
CA ASP A 94 52.81 -48.99 19.09
C ASP A 94 52.63 -48.24 17.76
N THR A 95 53.66 -48.23 16.91
CA THR A 95 53.62 -47.60 15.57
C THR A 95 52.58 -48.27 14.67
N ARG A 96 52.55 -49.61 14.61
CA ARG A 96 51.57 -50.32 13.77
C ARG A 96 50.15 -50.24 14.31
N LEU A 97 49.96 -50.25 15.64
CA LEU A 97 48.65 -49.99 16.24
C LEU A 97 48.16 -48.58 15.90
N ASP A 98 49.04 -47.57 15.87
CA ASP A 98 48.70 -46.21 15.44
C ASP A 98 48.36 -46.12 13.95
N GLU A 99 49.09 -46.84 13.09
CA GLU A 99 48.76 -46.96 11.67
C GLU A 99 47.40 -47.61 11.45
N GLU A 100 47.10 -48.68 12.20
CA GLU A 100 45.79 -49.34 12.20
C GLU A 100 44.69 -48.40 12.68
N ARG A 101 44.90 -47.66 13.78
CA ARG A 101 43.96 -46.63 14.27
C ARG A 101 43.67 -45.59 13.20
N ARG A 102 44.71 -45.06 12.56
CA ARG A 102 44.57 -44.06 11.48
C ARG A 102 43.87 -44.65 10.26
N ALA A 103 44.16 -45.90 9.89
CA ALA A 103 43.51 -46.58 8.78
C ALA A 103 42.00 -46.78 9.04
N ARG A 104 41.62 -47.25 10.24
CA ARG A 104 40.21 -47.40 10.61
C ARG A 104 39.47 -46.06 10.64
N ARG A 105 40.08 -44.98 11.17
CA ARG A 105 39.50 -43.62 11.15
C ARG A 105 39.35 -43.03 9.75
N ARG A 106 40.26 -43.35 8.82
CA ARG A 106 40.13 -42.94 7.41
C ARG A 106 39.00 -43.67 6.69
N ASN A 107 38.82 -44.96 6.99
CA ASN A 107 37.80 -45.78 6.35
C ASN A 107 36.38 -45.52 6.91
N ALA A 108 36.27 -45.19 8.20
CA ALA A 108 35.02 -44.86 8.88
C ALA A 108 35.17 -43.54 9.66
N PRO A 109 35.03 -42.38 9.00
CA PRO A 109 35.12 -41.08 9.66
C PRO A 109 33.90 -40.84 10.55
N GLY A 110 34.13 -40.44 11.81
CA GLY A 110 33.07 -40.05 12.74
C GLY A 110 32.39 -38.72 12.39
N ALA A 111 31.28 -38.43 13.05
CA ALA A 111 30.46 -37.22 12.82
C ALA A 111 31.27 -35.92 12.92
N ARG A 112 32.19 -35.82 13.88
CA ARG A 112 33.00 -34.61 14.10
C ARG A 112 34.07 -34.40 13.04
N ALA A 113 34.64 -35.49 12.51
CA ALA A 113 35.55 -35.43 11.39
C ALA A 113 34.84 -34.96 10.11
N LEU A 114 33.60 -35.43 9.88
CA LEU A 114 32.76 -34.96 8.79
C LEU A 114 32.40 -33.48 8.93
N ALA A 115 31.98 -33.03 10.13
CA ALA A 115 31.65 -31.64 10.40
C ALA A 115 32.81 -30.67 10.11
N ARG A 116 34.04 -31.03 10.52
CA ARG A 116 35.25 -30.23 10.24
C ARG A 116 35.65 -30.23 8.76
N SER A 117 35.46 -31.36 8.07
CA SER A 117 35.79 -31.44 6.65
C SER A 117 34.97 -30.48 5.79
N MET A 118 33.69 -30.27 6.13
CA MET A 118 32.81 -29.36 5.36
C MET A 118 33.09 -27.89 5.60
N THR A 119 33.48 -27.51 6.81
CA THR A 119 33.81 -26.12 7.16
C THR A 119 35.17 -25.67 6.61
N SER A 120 36.06 -26.61 6.27
CA SER A 120 37.42 -26.32 5.78
C SER A 120 37.58 -26.14 4.26
N VAL A 121 36.50 -26.22 3.47
CA VAL A 121 36.58 -26.03 2.01
C VAL A 121 36.65 -24.54 1.66
N PRO A 122 37.74 -24.03 1.05
CA PRO A 122 37.82 -22.63 0.64
C PRO A 122 36.74 -22.29 -0.39
N ARG A 123 36.09 -21.14 -0.19
CA ARG A 123 34.97 -20.63 -1.00
C ARG A 123 35.34 -20.23 -2.45
N GLN A 124 36.51 -20.58 -2.96
CA GLN A 124 37.01 -20.17 -4.28
C GLN A 124 37.69 -21.32 -5.03
N THR A 125 36.92 -21.98 -5.90
CA THR A 125 37.40 -22.40 -7.21
C THR A 125 36.21 -22.34 -8.16
N ALA A 126 36.29 -21.43 -9.13
CA ALA A 126 35.31 -21.31 -10.22
C ALA A 126 35.16 -22.67 -10.95
N PRO A 127 33.96 -23.01 -11.46
CA PRO A 127 33.81 -24.20 -12.28
C PRO A 127 34.62 -24.05 -13.58
N PRO A 128 35.26 -25.10 -14.09
CA PRO A 128 35.90 -25.05 -15.41
C PRO A 128 34.82 -24.82 -16.49
N ARG A 129 35.13 -23.95 -17.47
CA ARG A 129 34.26 -23.71 -18.64
C ARG A 129 34.00 -25.03 -19.39
N PRO A 130 32.77 -25.30 -19.85
CA PRO A 130 32.49 -26.46 -20.68
C PRO A 130 33.16 -26.31 -22.06
N PRO A 131 33.58 -27.42 -22.70
CA PRO A 131 33.95 -27.38 -24.11
C PRO A 131 32.70 -27.09 -24.95
N GLN A 132 32.82 -26.17 -25.91
CA GLN A 132 31.85 -26.01 -26.98
C GLN A 132 32.07 -27.17 -27.94
N ASP A 133 31.21 -28.19 -27.90
CA ASP A 133 30.83 -29.01 -29.06
C ASP A 133 29.54 -29.78 -28.74
N GLY A 134 28.59 -29.71 -29.66
CA GLY A 134 27.22 -30.18 -29.49
C GLY A 134 27.07 -31.71 -29.46
N GLY A 135 26.14 -32.20 -28.63
CA GLY A 135 25.70 -33.60 -28.60
C GLY A 135 24.88 -33.90 -27.35
N GLY A 136 23.62 -34.30 -27.54
CA GLY A 136 22.62 -34.44 -26.49
C GLY A 136 22.89 -35.48 -25.39
N SER A 137 22.14 -35.28 -24.30
CA SER A 137 21.69 -36.24 -23.27
C SER A 137 22.66 -36.99 -22.34
N ASP A 138 23.99 -36.91 -22.46
CA ASP A 138 24.88 -37.65 -21.52
C ASP A 138 25.72 -36.79 -20.54
N VAL A 139 25.59 -35.45 -20.60
CA VAL A 139 26.36 -34.52 -19.74
C VAL A 139 25.81 -34.44 -18.30
N ALA A 140 24.51 -34.70 -18.09
CA ALA A 140 23.90 -34.79 -16.74
C ALA A 140 24.41 -36.01 -15.94
N ARG A 141 25.09 -36.95 -16.61
CA ARG A 141 25.68 -38.15 -15.98
C ARG A 141 27.16 -37.94 -15.61
N ALA A 142 27.87 -37.06 -16.31
CA ALA A 142 29.31 -36.86 -16.17
C ALA A 142 29.72 -35.82 -15.11
N VAL A 143 28.82 -34.94 -14.65
CA VAL A 143 29.09 -33.89 -13.63
C VAL A 143 28.55 -34.27 -12.24
N ARG A 144 28.41 -35.57 -11.94
CA ARG A 144 28.17 -36.07 -10.57
C ARG A 144 29.47 -36.07 -9.76
N VAL A 145 29.74 -34.93 -9.12
CA VAL A 145 30.90 -34.68 -8.25
C VAL A 145 30.99 -35.73 -7.14
N GLY A 146 32.21 -36.19 -6.85
CA GLY A 146 32.59 -37.46 -6.21
C GLY A 146 32.06 -37.83 -4.82
N ARG A 147 31.09 -37.13 -4.21
CA ARG A 147 30.64 -37.37 -2.82
C ARG A 147 29.56 -38.44 -2.66
N TRP A 148 28.54 -38.47 -3.53
CA TRP A 148 27.42 -39.43 -3.48
C TRP A 148 27.53 -40.55 -4.54
N ARG A 149 28.76 -40.98 -4.89
CA ARG A 149 28.95 -42.10 -5.83
C ARG A 149 28.58 -43.45 -5.21
N SER A 150 27.98 -44.30 -6.04
CA SER A 150 27.45 -45.63 -5.73
C SER A 150 28.52 -46.62 -5.29
N ASN A 151 28.54 -46.95 -3.99
CA ASN A 151 29.07 -48.23 -3.50
C ASN A 151 28.04 -48.83 -2.52
N GLY A 152 27.41 -49.93 -2.91
CA GLY A 152 26.08 -50.36 -2.45
C GLY A 152 25.95 -50.91 -1.02
N ALA A 153 27.03 -51.01 -0.24
CA ALA A 153 27.00 -51.64 1.09
C ALA A 153 27.29 -50.68 2.27
N ALA A 154 27.74 -49.45 2.01
CA ALA A 154 28.23 -48.53 3.04
C ALA A 154 27.28 -47.37 3.39
N ARG A 155 26.08 -47.30 2.78
CA ARG A 155 25.22 -46.11 2.87
C ARG A 155 24.51 -45.91 4.21
N THR A 156 24.36 -46.97 5.00
CA THR A 156 23.58 -46.96 6.24
C THR A 156 24.42 -47.25 7.48
N ARG A 157 25.73 -47.51 7.33
CA ARG A 157 26.62 -47.70 8.47
C ARG A 157 27.08 -46.37 9.02
N VAL A 158 26.93 -46.21 10.33
CA VAL A 158 27.28 -44.99 11.07
C VAL A 158 28.23 -45.32 12.21
N VAL A 159 29.17 -44.44 12.49
CA VAL A 159 30.07 -44.56 13.65
C VAL A 159 29.31 -44.13 14.90
N ALA A 160 29.09 -45.06 15.82
CA ALA A 160 28.43 -44.81 17.11
C ALA A 160 29.37 -44.14 18.13
N GLY A 161 30.68 -44.29 17.96
CA GLY A 161 31.69 -43.68 18.82
C GLY A 161 33.05 -44.34 18.64
N THR A 162 33.98 -44.04 19.53
CA THR A 162 35.27 -44.74 19.58
C THR A 162 35.31 -45.74 20.72
N GLY A 163 35.78 -46.95 20.45
CA GLY A 163 35.88 -48.03 21.43
C GLY A 163 37.19 -48.80 21.30
N THR A 164 37.21 -49.98 21.92
CA THR A 164 38.34 -50.93 21.84
C THR A 164 37.91 -52.16 21.05
N LEU A 165 38.62 -52.47 19.96
CA LEU A 165 38.34 -53.61 19.09
C LEU A 165 39.57 -54.52 19.00
N PRO A 166 39.41 -55.79 18.58
CA PRO A 166 40.55 -56.66 18.27
C PRO A 166 41.46 -56.01 17.21
N SER A 167 42.77 -56.02 17.46
CA SER A 167 43.78 -55.57 16.50
C SER A 167 44.03 -56.63 15.43
N THR A 168 44.45 -56.21 14.25
CA THR A 168 44.86 -57.11 13.15
C THR A 168 46.32 -57.57 13.26
N LEU A 169 47.06 -57.11 14.27
CA LEU A 169 48.46 -57.49 14.48
C LEU A 169 48.61 -58.96 14.85
N ARG A 170 49.54 -59.63 14.16
CA ARG A 170 49.98 -61.00 14.48
C ARG A 170 51.32 -60.95 15.20
N ILE A 171 51.37 -61.58 16.38
CA ILE A 171 52.58 -61.74 17.17
C ILE A 171 52.92 -63.22 17.28
N ASP A 172 54.08 -63.58 16.73
CA ASP A 172 54.67 -64.92 16.74
C ASP A 172 55.91 -64.93 17.66
N GLY A 173 56.44 -66.11 18.01
CA GLY A 173 57.62 -66.26 18.85
C GLY A 173 57.34 -66.68 20.30
N ALA A 174 58.39 -66.72 21.13
CA ALA A 174 58.33 -67.26 22.48
C ALA A 174 57.74 -66.26 23.48
N VAL A 175 56.92 -66.78 24.41
CA VAL A 175 56.22 -66.01 25.45
C VAL A 175 56.73 -66.45 26.81
N ASP A 176 58.06 -66.51 26.91
CA ASP A 176 58.82 -67.04 28.04
C ASP A 176 59.02 -66.03 29.17
N SER A 177 58.95 -64.72 28.88
CA SER A 177 59.04 -63.64 29.87
C SER A 177 57.71 -62.93 30.14
N ALA A 178 57.59 -62.29 31.32
CA ALA A 178 56.45 -61.44 31.65
C ALA A 178 56.35 -60.21 30.73
N ALA A 179 57.49 -59.67 30.29
CA ALA A 179 57.55 -58.56 29.35
C ALA A 179 57.03 -58.97 27.95
N ALA A 180 57.43 -60.15 27.45
CA ALA A 180 56.92 -60.71 26.19
C ALA A 180 55.41 -60.99 26.24
N ARG A 181 54.90 -61.50 27.37
CA ARG A 181 53.45 -61.63 27.62
C ARG A 181 52.73 -60.28 27.55
N GLY A 182 53.25 -59.27 28.24
CA GLY A 182 52.67 -57.93 28.25
C GLY A 182 52.59 -57.30 26.85
N LEU A 183 53.62 -57.47 26.02
CA LEU A 183 53.59 -56.99 24.62
C LEU A 183 52.56 -57.74 23.77
N ARG A 184 52.44 -59.07 23.93
CA ARG A 184 51.43 -59.87 23.23
C ARG A 184 50.02 -59.45 23.58
N ASP A 185 49.73 -59.28 24.88
CA ASP A 185 48.40 -58.87 25.33
C ASP A 185 48.06 -57.45 24.88
N ARG A 186 49.03 -56.53 24.88
CA ARG A 186 48.84 -55.15 24.41
C ARG A 186 48.56 -55.06 22.91
N ALA A 187 49.12 -55.98 22.11
CA ALA A 187 48.88 -56.04 20.67
C ALA A 187 47.56 -56.73 20.29
N ARG A 188 46.82 -57.33 21.23
CA ARG A 188 45.53 -57.98 20.94
C ARG A 188 44.41 -56.99 20.67
N LEU A 189 44.46 -55.82 21.29
CA LEU A 189 43.37 -54.84 21.28
C LEU A 189 43.90 -53.49 20.81
N VAL A 190 43.12 -52.84 19.95
CA VAL A 190 43.35 -51.47 19.52
C VAL A 190 42.25 -50.58 20.09
N SER A 191 42.63 -49.68 20.98
CA SER A 191 41.74 -48.69 21.61
C SER A 191 41.63 -47.41 20.80
N GLY A 192 40.53 -46.67 20.99
CA GLY A 192 40.30 -45.37 20.35
C GLY A 192 39.99 -45.45 18.86
N VAL A 193 39.41 -46.57 18.41
CA VAL A 193 39.02 -46.82 17.01
C VAL A 193 37.51 -46.66 16.82
N PRO A 194 37.05 -46.20 15.64
CA PRO A 194 35.63 -46.13 15.33
C PRO A 194 34.94 -47.48 15.49
N VAL A 195 33.76 -47.48 16.12
CA VAL A 195 32.84 -48.61 16.18
C VAL A 195 31.62 -48.26 15.33
N ASP A 196 31.43 -48.96 14.22
CA ASP A 196 30.31 -48.78 13.30
C ASP A 196 29.11 -49.67 13.66
N ILE A 197 27.90 -49.14 13.46
CA ILE A 197 26.62 -49.85 13.59
C ILE A 197 25.83 -49.67 12.29
N ASP A 198 24.95 -50.62 11.98
CA ASP A 198 24.08 -50.54 10.80
C ASP A 198 22.72 -49.92 11.14
N ALA A 199 22.44 -48.74 10.59
CA ALA A 199 21.22 -47.98 10.86
C ALA A 199 19.95 -48.63 10.30
N VAL A 200 20.03 -49.53 9.30
CA VAL A 200 18.85 -50.21 8.74
C VAL A 200 18.10 -51.03 9.80
N ARG A 201 18.84 -51.51 10.80
CA ARG A 201 18.28 -52.32 11.88
C ARG A 201 17.60 -51.50 12.97
N GLY A 202 17.55 -50.18 12.83
CA GLY A 202 17.05 -49.28 13.85
C GLY A 202 18.06 -49.02 14.96
N ILE A 203 18.11 -47.77 15.42
CA ILE A 203 19.02 -47.30 16.47
C ILE A 203 18.18 -46.81 17.65
N GLY A 204 18.32 -47.47 18.80
CA GLY A 204 17.77 -47.00 20.07
C GLY A 204 18.81 -46.22 20.86
N VAL A 205 18.45 -45.07 21.40
CA VAL A 205 19.33 -44.23 22.23
C VAL A 205 18.66 -43.98 23.57
N VAL A 206 19.31 -44.43 24.64
CA VAL A 206 18.80 -44.33 26.01
C VAL A 206 19.68 -43.37 26.80
N GLY A 207 19.09 -42.33 27.39
CA GLY A 207 19.82 -41.40 28.24
C GLY A 207 19.14 -40.04 28.39
N ALA A 208 19.81 -39.10 29.06
CA ALA A 208 19.33 -37.73 29.20
C ALA A 208 19.15 -37.05 27.82
N SER A 209 18.12 -36.21 27.69
CA SER A 209 17.70 -35.61 26.41
C SER A 209 18.82 -34.84 25.69
N LEU A 210 19.66 -34.11 26.43
CA LEU A 210 20.75 -33.32 25.85
C LEU A 210 21.84 -34.17 25.15
N PRO A 211 22.53 -35.11 25.83
CA PRO A 211 23.53 -35.96 25.18
C PRO A 211 22.91 -36.94 24.17
N ALA A 212 21.68 -37.42 24.39
CA ALA A 212 20.99 -38.29 23.44
C ALA A 212 20.70 -37.55 22.11
N ARG A 213 20.16 -36.33 22.16
CA ARG A 213 19.95 -35.50 20.97
C ARG A 213 21.26 -35.15 20.28
N ALA A 214 22.29 -34.76 21.05
CA ALA A 214 23.60 -34.42 20.49
C ALA A 214 24.29 -35.59 19.77
N PHE A 215 24.11 -36.82 20.27
CA PHE A 215 24.56 -38.04 19.60
C PHE A 215 23.77 -38.32 18.31
N VAL A 216 22.43 -38.27 18.37
CA VAL A 216 21.57 -38.53 17.21
C VAL A 216 21.76 -37.49 16.11
N ARG A 217 22.02 -36.22 16.45
CA ARG A 217 22.43 -35.21 15.46
C ARG A 217 23.67 -35.67 14.68
N GLY A 218 24.67 -36.22 15.35
CA GLY A 218 25.88 -36.78 14.71
C GLY A 218 25.59 -38.00 13.83
N VAL A 219 24.68 -38.88 14.24
CA VAL A 219 24.21 -40.01 13.42
C VAL A 219 23.50 -39.50 12.16
N LEU A 220 22.60 -38.52 12.31
CA LEU A 220 21.84 -37.96 11.19
C LEU A 220 22.76 -37.31 10.14
N LEU A 221 23.77 -36.56 10.57
CA LEU A 221 24.75 -35.97 9.66
C LEU A 221 25.56 -37.02 8.89
N GLN A 222 25.95 -38.13 9.55
CA GLN A 222 26.65 -39.23 8.89
C GLN A 222 25.79 -39.86 7.78
N LEU A 223 24.49 -40.06 8.04
CA LEU A 223 23.53 -40.58 7.06
C LEU A 223 23.32 -39.60 5.88
N CYS A 224 23.08 -38.31 6.17
CA CYS A 224 22.88 -37.28 5.14
C CYS A 224 24.15 -36.98 4.33
N ASN A 225 25.32 -37.27 4.90
CA ASN A 225 26.58 -37.21 4.19
C ASN A 225 26.76 -38.38 3.22
N ALA A 226 26.36 -39.59 3.64
CA ALA A 226 26.51 -40.82 2.88
C ALA A 226 25.45 -40.99 1.77
N MET A 227 24.24 -40.47 2.00
CA MET A 227 23.10 -40.56 1.08
C MET A 227 22.76 -39.17 0.55
N GLY A 228 22.50 -39.04 -0.76
CA GLY A 228 22.03 -37.78 -1.35
C GLY A 228 20.53 -37.55 -1.13
N PRO A 229 20.02 -36.32 -1.31
CA PRO A 229 18.60 -35.99 -1.14
C PRO A 229 17.67 -36.64 -2.19
N ASP A 230 18.25 -37.21 -3.26
CA ASP A 230 17.59 -38.07 -4.24
C ASP A 230 17.43 -39.53 -3.77
N THR A 231 18.18 -39.92 -2.73
CA THR A 231 18.22 -41.30 -2.20
C THR A 231 17.65 -41.44 -0.80
N ALA A 232 17.67 -40.37 0.00
CA ALA A 232 17.19 -40.40 1.37
C ALA A 232 16.42 -39.13 1.73
N GLU A 233 15.31 -39.29 2.46
CA GLU A 233 14.57 -38.20 3.10
C GLU A 233 14.66 -38.33 4.63
N VAL A 234 14.56 -37.19 5.32
CA VAL A 234 14.58 -37.11 6.78
C VAL A 234 13.23 -36.61 7.27
N ARG A 235 12.64 -37.37 8.20
CA ARG A 235 11.40 -37.04 8.91
C ARG A 235 11.67 -36.97 10.40
N THR A 236 11.35 -35.83 11.01
CA THR A 236 11.61 -35.53 12.42
C THR A 236 10.34 -35.09 13.11
N GLU A 237 10.12 -35.55 14.34
CA GLU A 237 9.03 -35.10 15.20
C GLU A 237 9.55 -34.17 16.32
N GLY A 238 9.00 -32.95 16.42
CA GLY A 238 9.27 -32.02 17.53
C GLY A 238 10.30 -30.92 17.27
N ASP A 239 10.25 -29.86 18.10
CA ASP A 239 11.03 -28.62 17.92
C ASP A 239 12.55 -28.78 18.04
N ALA A 240 13.03 -29.81 18.75
CA ALA A 240 14.46 -30.08 18.95
C ALA A 240 15.22 -30.44 17.66
N TRP A 241 14.48 -30.69 16.57
CA TRP A 241 15.01 -31.08 15.26
C TRP A 241 14.81 -30.01 14.18
N ARG A 242 14.39 -28.79 14.52
CA ARG A 242 14.16 -27.70 13.55
C ARG A 242 15.34 -27.47 12.61
N TRP A 243 16.57 -27.55 13.12
CA TRP A 243 17.79 -27.42 12.31
C TRP A 243 17.86 -28.41 11.13
N ALA A 244 17.23 -29.58 11.23
CA ALA A 244 17.23 -30.61 10.18
C ALA A 244 16.41 -30.17 8.95
N SER A 245 15.52 -29.17 9.08
CA SER A 245 14.84 -28.55 7.93
C SER A 245 15.79 -27.83 6.97
N ALA A 246 16.97 -27.41 7.45
CA ALA A 246 18.01 -26.82 6.62
C ALA A 246 18.81 -27.86 5.81
N LEU A 247 18.61 -29.16 6.05
CA LEU A 247 19.23 -30.21 5.23
C LEU A 247 18.51 -30.28 3.88
N PRO A 248 19.24 -30.55 2.77
CA PRO A 248 18.60 -30.77 1.47
C PRO A 248 17.73 -32.04 1.44
N HIS A 249 17.80 -32.87 2.49
CA HIS A 249 17.05 -34.11 2.70
C HIS A 249 15.72 -33.92 3.44
N ALA A 250 15.36 -32.68 3.79
CA ALA A 250 14.07 -32.40 4.44
C ALA A 250 12.91 -32.87 3.56
N SER A 251 11.93 -33.55 4.16
CA SER A 251 10.81 -34.19 3.44
C SER A 251 10.05 -33.22 2.52
N THR A 252 10.14 -33.42 1.20
CA THR A 252 9.34 -32.69 0.20
C THR A 252 8.17 -33.50 -0.36
N GLY A 253 7.88 -34.69 0.19
CA GLY A 253 6.84 -35.60 -0.32
C GLY A 253 7.18 -36.32 -1.63
N ARG A 254 8.46 -36.36 -2.02
CA ARG A 254 8.94 -37.14 -3.18
C ARG A 254 9.32 -38.54 -2.68
N GLY A 255 8.74 -39.60 -3.24
CA GLY A 255 9.11 -40.97 -2.90
C GLY A 255 10.58 -41.24 -3.18
N VAL A 256 11.36 -41.43 -2.12
CA VAL A 256 12.80 -41.77 -2.16
C VAL A 256 13.02 -43.18 -1.60
N PRO A 257 14.09 -43.87 -2.02
CA PRO A 257 14.32 -45.27 -1.63
C PRO A 257 14.69 -45.46 -0.15
N VAL A 258 15.05 -44.40 0.59
CA VAL A 258 15.33 -44.48 2.03
C VAL A 258 14.61 -43.36 2.80
N THR A 259 13.91 -43.71 3.87
CA THR A 259 13.29 -42.73 4.77
C THR A 259 13.89 -42.87 6.16
N VAL A 260 14.55 -41.82 6.65
CA VAL A 260 15.08 -41.74 8.02
C VAL A 260 14.02 -41.10 8.91
N VAL A 261 13.55 -41.83 9.92
CA VAL A 261 12.52 -41.36 10.86
C VAL A 261 13.13 -41.22 12.25
N ILE A 262 13.06 -40.02 12.82
CA ILE A 262 13.50 -39.74 14.19
C ILE A 262 12.28 -39.56 15.10
N ARG A 263 12.19 -40.40 16.12
CA ARG A 263 11.18 -40.33 17.17
C ARG A 263 11.83 -40.00 18.51
N ASP A 264 11.55 -38.82 19.05
CA ASP A 264 12.08 -38.36 20.32
C ASP A 264 11.04 -38.50 21.45
N LEU A 265 11.13 -39.60 22.22
CA LEU A 265 10.27 -39.86 23.38
C LEU A 265 10.76 -39.15 24.65
N THR A 266 11.90 -38.47 24.60
CA THR A 266 12.47 -37.78 25.77
C THR A 266 11.84 -36.41 26.04
N ALA A 267 11.12 -35.86 25.04
CA ALA A 267 10.42 -34.60 25.13
C ALA A 267 9.23 -34.69 26.11
N GLU A 268 9.16 -33.80 27.10
CA GLU A 268 7.99 -33.69 27.96
C GLU A 268 6.80 -33.21 27.12
N ALA A 269 5.66 -33.89 27.25
CA ALA A 269 4.40 -33.40 26.71
C ALA A 269 4.10 -32.03 27.35
N GLY A 270 4.27 -30.95 26.59
CA GLY A 270 3.80 -29.64 26.99
C GLY A 270 2.26 -29.64 27.16
N PRO A 271 1.68 -28.71 27.94
CA PRO A 271 0.24 -28.63 28.10
C PRO A 271 -0.43 -28.43 26.73
N LEU A 272 -1.46 -29.22 26.43
CA LEU A 272 -2.32 -28.99 25.27
C LEU A 272 -2.92 -27.58 25.34
N PRO A 273 -2.83 -26.75 24.28
CA PRO A 273 -3.64 -25.55 24.19
C PRO A 273 -5.09 -25.95 23.88
N ASP A 274 -5.98 -25.70 24.83
CA ASP A 274 -7.42 -25.64 24.60
C ASP A 274 -7.74 -24.46 23.66
N GLN A 275 -8.09 -24.74 22.40
CA GLN A 275 -9.28 -24.20 21.71
C GLN A 275 -9.37 -24.67 20.24
N PRO A 276 -10.59 -24.86 19.70
CA PRO A 276 -10.82 -25.39 18.36
C PRO A 276 -10.81 -24.29 17.30
N VAL A 277 -9.95 -24.41 16.28
CA VAL A 277 -10.07 -23.63 15.04
C VAL A 277 -10.91 -24.43 14.04
N ALA A 278 -12.13 -23.95 13.81
CA ALA A 278 -13.02 -24.43 12.78
C ALA A 278 -12.52 -24.04 11.38
N GLY A 279 -12.35 -25.01 10.50
CA GLY A 279 -11.96 -24.79 9.10
C GLY A 279 -11.37 -26.03 8.44
N GLY A 280 -12.18 -27.09 8.31
CA GLY A 280 -11.74 -28.39 7.81
C GLY A 280 -11.35 -28.41 6.33
N ARG A 281 -10.15 -28.93 6.05
CA ARG A 281 -10.00 -30.02 5.08
C ARG A 281 -9.45 -31.23 5.82
N SER A 282 -10.25 -32.29 5.78
CA SER A 282 -10.00 -33.60 6.37
C SER A 282 -8.61 -34.13 6.00
N VAL A 283 -7.68 -34.13 6.97
CA VAL A 283 -6.50 -35.01 6.98
C VAL A 283 -6.93 -36.30 7.68
N ALA A 284 -7.85 -37.03 7.05
CA ALA A 284 -8.28 -38.38 7.46
C ALA A 284 -7.47 -39.48 6.75
N ALA A 285 -6.22 -39.19 6.38
CA ALA A 285 -5.32 -40.16 5.76
C ALA A 285 -3.90 -39.96 6.30
N ASP A 286 -3.67 -40.25 7.59
CA ASP A 286 -2.34 -40.69 8.05
C ASP A 286 -2.29 -41.28 9.47
N ARG A 287 -3.41 -41.82 9.98
CA ARG A 287 -3.42 -42.56 11.27
C ARG A 287 -2.74 -43.94 11.22
N ASN A 288 -2.08 -44.31 10.11
CA ASN A 288 -1.38 -45.59 9.95
C ASN A 288 0.11 -45.58 10.35
N HIS A 289 0.69 -44.43 10.71
CA HIS A 289 2.11 -44.32 11.05
C HIS A 289 2.50 -44.86 12.45
N ALA A 290 1.54 -45.38 13.22
CA ALA A 290 1.81 -46.04 14.51
C ALA A 290 2.53 -47.41 14.38
N SER A 291 2.84 -47.88 13.17
CA SER A 291 3.35 -49.23 12.90
C SER A 291 4.67 -49.32 12.12
N ALA A 292 5.44 -48.23 12.01
CA ALA A 292 6.71 -48.24 11.28
C ALA A 292 7.72 -49.23 11.89
N ARG A 293 7.86 -50.41 11.29
CA ARG A 293 8.83 -51.44 11.68
C ARG A 293 10.18 -51.20 10.98
N PRO A 294 11.32 -51.31 11.69
CA PRO A 294 12.64 -51.39 11.05
C PRO A 294 12.69 -52.55 10.04
N GLY A 295 13.15 -52.27 8.83
CA GLY A 295 13.55 -53.32 7.88
C GLY A 295 12.47 -54.19 7.24
N ARG A 296 11.18 -53.82 7.22
CA ARG A 296 10.16 -54.59 6.45
C ARG A 296 9.31 -53.74 5.52
N ALA A 297 9.40 -54.05 4.23
CA ALA A 297 8.50 -53.63 3.17
C ALA A 297 7.04 -53.94 3.55
N VAL A 298 6.21 -52.91 3.64
CA VAL A 298 4.75 -53.05 3.63
C VAL A 298 4.35 -53.24 2.16
N GLY A 299 3.59 -54.30 1.89
CA GLY A 299 3.44 -54.93 0.58
C GLY A 299 2.83 -54.06 -0.53
N ASP A 300 3.20 -54.47 -1.75
CA ASP A 300 2.86 -53.98 -3.09
C ASP A 300 3.40 -52.61 -3.52
N GLY A 301 4.53 -52.63 -4.25
CA GLY A 301 4.87 -51.59 -5.24
C GLY A 301 6.26 -50.97 -5.17
N ASP A 302 6.66 -50.41 -4.02
CA ASP A 302 7.80 -49.48 -3.97
C ASP A 302 8.89 -49.91 -2.96
N GLY A 303 10.12 -50.10 -3.46
CA GLY A 303 11.29 -50.56 -2.69
C GLY A 303 11.91 -49.53 -1.73
N VAL A 304 11.11 -49.01 -0.79
CA VAL A 304 11.53 -48.00 0.21
C VAL A 304 12.04 -48.68 1.50
N THR A 305 13.22 -48.28 1.98
CA THR A 305 13.85 -48.74 3.21
C THR A 305 13.68 -47.70 4.32
N THR A 306 13.08 -48.07 5.45
CA THR A 306 12.92 -47.16 6.60
C THR A 306 14.04 -47.37 7.63
N VAL A 307 14.78 -46.31 7.95
CA VAL A 307 15.77 -46.24 9.03
C VAL A 307 15.12 -45.55 10.23
N LEU A 308 14.89 -46.30 11.32
CA LEU A 308 14.24 -45.79 12.53
C LEU A 308 15.29 -45.41 13.59
N ILE A 309 15.23 -44.19 14.12
CA ILE A 309 16.06 -43.74 15.25
C ILE A 309 15.12 -43.30 16.38
N VAL A 310 15.24 -43.95 17.54
CA VAL A 310 14.39 -43.68 18.71
C VAL A 310 15.22 -43.19 19.87
N LEU A 311 14.82 -42.07 20.48
CA LEU A 311 15.39 -41.56 21.72
C LEU A 311 14.42 -41.82 22.86
N ALA A 312 14.91 -42.38 23.97
CA ALA A 312 14.13 -42.74 25.14
C ALA A 312 14.86 -42.43 26.44
N ARG A 313 14.11 -42.31 27.54
CA ARG A 313 14.70 -42.10 28.88
C ARG A 313 15.15 -43.43 29.50
N THR A 314 14.44 -44.51 29.21
CA THR A 314 14.75 -45.85 29.72
C THR A 314 14.82 -46.89 28.59
N VAL A 315 15.42 -48.05 28.85
CA VAL A 315 15.61 -49.11 27.83
C VAL A 315 14.26 -49.74 27.44
N GLU A 316 13.28 -49.76 28.34
CA GLU A 316 11.96 -50.36 28.12
C GLU A 316 11.11 -49.61 27.08
N GLU A 317 11.41 -48.32 26.85
CA GLU A 317 10.75 -47.47 25.86
C GLU A 317 11.31 -47.68 24.44
N ILE A 318 12.45 -48.34 24.30
CA ILE A 318 13.05 -48.64 22.99
C ILE A 318 12.32 -49.82 22.34
N PRO A 319 11.85 -49.68 21.09
CA PRO A 319 11.20 -50.78 20.38
C PRO A 319 12.16 -51.98 20.24
N PRO A 320 11.69 -53.22 20.48
CA PRO A 320 12.51 -54.42 20.44
C PRO A 320 13.12 -54.71 19.06
N GLU A 321 12.62 -54.04 18.02
CA GLU A 321 13.14 -54.15 16.66
C GLU A 321 14.44 -53.34 16.43
N CYS A 322 14.86 -52.48 17.36
CA CYS A 322 16.12 -51.74 17.24
C CYS A 322 17.31 -52.68 17.49
N GLY A 323 18.08 -52.96 16.43
CA GLY A 323 19.20 -53.90 16.46
C GLY A 323 20.43 -53.41 17.23
N ALA A 324 20.57 -52.10 17.41
CA ALA A 324 21.64 -51.47 18.19
C ALA A 324 21.04 -50.50 19.21
N VAL A 325 21.34 -50.70 20.50
CA VAL A 325 20.92 -49.82 21.59
C VAL A 325 22.16 -49.16 22.21
N VAL A 326 22.20 -47.82 22.17
CA VAL A 326 23.27 -47.00 22.75
C VAL A 326 22.78 -46.41 24.06
N GLU A 327 23.26 -46.93 25.18
CA GLU A 327 22.93 -46.50 26.52
C GLU A 327 23.98 -45.50 27.03
N ILE A 328 23.59 -44.24 27.19
CA ILE A 328 24.49 -43.15 27.59
C ILE A 328 24.65 -43.15 29.11
N THR A 329 25.83 -43.55 29.59
CA THR A 329 26.13 -43.71 31.02
C THR A 329 26.83 -42.49 31.64
N GLY A 330 27.26 -41.52 30.84
CA GLY A 330 27.91 -40.28 31.29
C GLY A 330 27.91 -39.20 30.21
N LEU A 331 28.69 -38.11 30.39
CA LEU A 331 28.65 -36.96 29.47
C LEU A 331 29.05 -37.29 28.02
N ALA A 332 29.95 -38.24 27.81
CA ALA A 332 30.33 -38.73 26.48
C ALA A 332 30.69 -40.22 26.51
N SER A 333 30.28 -40.95 27.55
CA SER A 333 30.50 -42.39 27.69
C SER A 333 29.18 -43.11 27.49
N ALA A 334 29.20 -44.21 26.73
CA ALA A 334 28.03 -45.03 26.49
C ALA A 334 28.40 -46.52 26.45
N VAL A 335 27.41 -47.38 26.64
CA VAL A 335 27.50 -48.81 26.39
C VAL A 335 26.64 -49.12 25.16
N LEU A 336 27.25 -49.73 24.16
CA LEU A 336 26.55 -50.26 22.99
C LEU A 336 26.15 -51.70 23.29
N HIS A 337 24.86 -51.98 23.13
CA HIS A 337 24.29 -53.33 23.09
C HIS A 337 23.98 -53.64 21.62
N ASP A 338 24.82 -54.48 20.99
CA ASP A 338 24.69 -54.86 19.58
C ASP A 338 24.36 -56.35 19.46
N SER A 339 23.34 -56.64 18.66
CA SER A 339 22.80 -57.98 18.40
C SER A 339 23.42 -58.67 17.17
N ASP A 340 24.39 -58.06 16.47
CA ASP A 340 24.83 -58.52 15.14
C ASP A 340 26.06 -59.44 15.06
N GLN A 341 26.96 -59.52 16.05
CA GLN A 341 28.24 -60.18 15.76
C GLN A 341 28.28 -61.71 15.84
N ASP A 342 27.25 -62.39 16.35
CA ASP A 342 27.17 -63.86 16.34
C ASP A 342 25.72 -64.36 16.35
N ARG A 343 25.07 -64.43 15.17
CA ARG A 343 23.78 -65.13 15.00
C ARG A 343 23.85 -66.64 15.29
N ALA A 344 25.05 -67.19 15.52
CA ALA A 344 25.26 -68.58 15.92
C ALA A 344 25.24 -68.81 17.44
N SER A 345 25.30 -67.78 18.29
CA SER A 345 25.45 -67.96 19.76
C SER A 345 24.41 -67.27 20.63
N GLY A 346 23.59 -66.36 20.08
CA GLY A 346 22.55 -65.66 20.87
C GLY A 346 23.10 -64.71 21.95
N VAL A 347 24.40 -64.36 21.89
CA VAL A 347 25.06 -63.50 22.87
C VAL A 347 25.11 -62.06 22.37
N THR A 348 24.41 -61.15 23.04
CA THR A 348 24.54 -59.69 22.87
C THR A 348 25.94 -59.25 23.31
N ARG A 349 26.72 -58.63 22.43
CA ARG A 349 28.01 -58.04 22.82
C ARG A 349 27.80 -56.64 23.35
N THR A 350 28.39 -56.37 24.52
CA THR A 350 28.47 -55.03 25.09
C THR A 350 29.82 -54.40 24.78
N ALA A 351 29.82 -53.17 24.27
CA ALA A 351 31.04 -52.41 24.00
C ALA A 351 30.97 -51.04 24.65
N THR A 352 32.01 -50.65 25.40
CA THR A 352 32.11 -49.28 25.93
C THR A 352 32.57 -48.34 24.83
N LEU A 353 31.81 -47.26 24.65
CA LEU A 353 32.02 -46.23 23.64
C LEU A 353 32.33 -44.88 24.29
N THR A 354 33.19 -44.12 23.64
CA THR A 354 33.27 -42.66 23.79
C THR A 354 32.54 -42.02 22.61
N LEU A 355 31.46 -41.29 22.89
CA LEU A 355 30.57 -40.68 21.90
C LEU A 355 31.17 -39.41 21.30
N GLU A 356 30.85 -39.17 20.03
CA GLU A 356 31.04 -37.86 19.39
C GLU A 356 29.71 -37.09 19.46
N LEU A 357 29.65 -36.08 20.32
CA LEU A 357 28.46 -35.24 20.50
C LEU A 357 28.60 -33.96 19.69
N LEU A 358 27.57 -33.63 18.91
CA LEU A 358 27.51 -32.39 18.13
C LEU A 358 26.43 -31.44 18.67
N THR A 359 26.79 -30.17 18.71
CA THR A 359 25.86 -29.08 19.05
C THR A 359 24.92 -28.79 17.88
N GLU A 360 23.80 -28.13 18.17
CA GLU A 360 22.85 -27.71 17.13
C GLU A 360 23.48 -26.76 16.10
N VAL A 361 24.29 -25.81 16.57
CA VAL A 361 24.99 -24.82 15.72
C VAL A 361 25.99 -25.49 14.77
N GLU A 362 26.74 -26.49 15.26
CA GLU A 362 27.65 -27.28 14.41
C GLU A 362 26.87 -28.05 13.32
N CYS A 363 25.68 -28.56 13.65
CA CYS A 363 24.82 -29.29 12.72
C CYS A 363 24.14 -28.38 11.71
N GLU A 364 23.68 -27.20 12.12
CA GLU A 364 23.11 -26.19 11.22
C GLU A 364 24.13 -25.69 10.21
N SER A 365 25.36 -25.38 10.66
CA SER A 365 26.46 -24.98 9.79
C SER A 365 26.77 -26.06 8.74
N PHE A 366 26.73 -27.33 9.15
CA PHE A 366 26.90 -28.47 8.24
C PHE A 366 25.73 -28.59 7.25
N ALA A 367 24.49 -28.45 7.73
CA ALA A 367 23.29 -28.54 6.91
C ALA A 367 23.29 -27.46 5.80
N GLN A 368 23.62 -26.22 6.15
CA GLN A 368 23.77 -25.12 5.19
C GLN A 368 24.88 -25.38 4.16
N ALA A 369 26.03 -25.89 4.60
CA ALA A 369 27.13 -26.26 3.69
C ALA A 369 26.73 -27.39 2.73
N LEU A 370 25.91 -28.34 3.21
CA LEU A 370 25.39 -29.46 2.42
C LEU A 370 24.29 -29.03 1.45
N ALA A 371 23.39 -28.13 1.85
CA ALA A 371 22.37 -27.55 0.99
C ALA A 371 23.01 -26.74 -0.15
N GLY A 372 23.98 -25.87 0.15
CA GLY A 372 24.71 -25.13 -0.88
C GLY A 372 25.54 -26.02 -1.81
N LEU A 373 25.96 -27.21 -1.36
CA LEU A 373 26.56 -28.21 -2.24
C LEU A 373 25.50 -28.86 -3.15
N ALA A 374 24.34 -29.22 -2.61
CA ALA A 374 23.24 -29.83 -3.37
C ALA A 374 22.73 -28.89 -4.49
N GLU A 375 22.63 -27.59 -4.21
CA GLU A 375 22.29 -26.55 -5.19
C GLU A 375 23.34 -26.45 -6.30
N ARG A 376 24.63 -26.36 -5.96
CA ARG A 376 25.72 -26.32 -6.95
C ARG A 376 25.75 -27.55 -7.86
N LEU A 377 25.28 -28.69 -7.36
CA LEU A 377 25.21 -29.95 -8.09
C LEU A 377 23.88 -30.15 -8.81
N GLY A 378 22.91 -29.24 -8.66
CA GLY A 378 21.58 -29.34 -9.27
C GLY A 378 20.73 -30.50 -8.78
N VAL A 379 21.05 -31.07 -7.60
CA VAL A 379 20.35 -32.23 -7.01
C VAL A 379 19.19 -31.77 -6.10
N ALA A 380 19.18 -30.50 -5.71
CA ALA A 380 18.05 -29.85 -5.03
C ALA A 380 17.60 -28.62 -5.83
N ALA A 381 16.28 -28.41 -5.94
CA ALA A 381 15.75 -27.13 -6.39
C ALA A 381 16.04 -26.10 -5.28
N ALA A 382 16.49 -24.88 -5.65
CA ALA A 382 16.82 -23.82 -4.71
C ALA A 382 15.60 -23.52 -3.81
N ALA A 383 15.61 -24.07 -2.59
CA ALA A 383 14.59 -23.84 -1.58
C ALA A 383 14.92 -22.54 -0.85
N SER A 384 14.65 -21.42 -1.50
CA SER A 384 14.30 -20.20 -0.80
C SER A 384 12.78 -20.04 -0.93
N ASP A 385 12.05 -20.90 -0.21
CA ASP A 385 10.59 -20.82 -0.19
C ASP A 385 10.19 -19.61 0.67
N LEU A 386 10.24 -18.40 0.10
CA LEU A 386 9.52 -17.28 0.73
C LEU A 386 8.09 -17.74 0.94
N PRO A 387 7.51 -17.46 2.11
CA PRO A 387 6.15 -17.87 2.42
C PRO A 387 5.19 -17.29 1.37
N ALA A 388 4.03 -17.94 1.20
CA ALA A 388 3.00 -17.43 0.27
C ALA A 388 2.32 -16.15 0.81
N HIS A 389 2.31 -15.97 2.13
CA HIS A 389 1.74 -14.82 2.82
C HIS A 389 2.71 -14.32 3.87
N VAL A 390 2.75 -13.00 4.01
CA VAL A 390 3.67 -12.30 4.91
C VAL A 390 2.86 -11.26 5.66
N ASP A 391 2.87 -11.32 6.99
CA ASP A 391 2.16 -10.35 7.84
C ASP A 391 2.96 -9.04 7.96
N PHE A 392 2.29 -7.89 7.76
CA PHE A 392 2.94 -6.58 7.78
C PHE A 392 3.55 -6.24 9.14
N GLY A 393 2.79 -6.36 10.23
CA GLY A 393 3.30 -6.14 11.59
C GLY A 393 4.44 -7.07 11.99
N ALA A 394 4.44 -8.33 11.52
CA ALA A 394 5.54 -9.27 11.74
C ALA A 394 6.84 -8.83 11.05
N VAL A 395 6.79 -8.48 9.76
CA VAL A 395 8.01 -8.07 9.03
C VAL A 395 8.53 -6.72 9.50
N HIS A 396 7.65 -5.77 9.83
CA HIS A 396 8.11 -4.49 10.32
C HIS A 396 8.86 -4.61 11.65
N ARG A 397 8.44 -5.50 12.54
CA ARG A 397 9.15 -5.77 13.81
C ARG A 397 10.57 -6.32 13.59
N LEU A 398 10.83 -7.04 12.50
CA LEU A 398 12.17 -7.57 12.18
C LEU A 398 13.19 -6.48 11.84
N VAL A 399 12.72 -5.36 11.29
CA VAL A 399 13.57 -4.22 10.95
C VAL A 399 13.87 -3.35 12.17
N GLY A 400 13.15 -3.56 13.27
CA GLY A 400 13.24 -2.76 14.49
C GLY A 400 12.82 -1.30 14.29
N ASN A 401 12.67 -0.58 15.40
CA ASN A 401 12.58 0.89 15.38
C ASN A 401 13.96 1.56 15.23
N GLU A 402 15.05 0.78 15.17
CA GLU A 402 16.42 1.29 14.99
C GLU A 402 16.63 2.02 13.64
N GLY A 403 15.65 1.91 12.74
CA GLY A 403 15.54 2.72 11.53
C GLY A 403 14.81 4.06 11.70
N THR A 404 14.50 4.52 12.92
CA THR A 404 14.34 5.96 13.20
C THR A 404 15.72 6.61 13.16
N LEU A 405 16.37 6.50 12.00
CA LEU A 405 17.31 7.51 11.55
C LEU A 405 16.47 8.76 11.33
N ASP A 406 16.17 9.45 12.43
CA ASP A 406 16.04 10.90 12.47
C ASP A 406 17.42 11.48 12.11
N VAL A 407 17.91 11.13 10.91
CA VAL A 407 19.00 11.84 10.26
C VAL A 407 18.36 13.14 9.89
N LYS A 408 18.53 14.10 10.80
CA LYS A 408 18.41 15.54 10.59
C LYS A 408 18.51 15.88 9.10
N GLY A 409 17.36 15.93 8.40
CA GLY A 409 17.29 16.39 7.01
C GLY A 409 16.68 15.49 5.94
N GLY A 410 15.91 14.43 6.24
CA GLY A 410 15.02 13.83 5.24
C GLY A 410 15.73 13.24 4.01
N SER A 411 16.89 12.61 4.21
CA SER A 411 17.70 11.98 3.16
C SER A 411 17.23 10.57 2.76
N SER A 412 16.21 10.03 3.42
CA SER A 412 15.68 8.69 3.21
C SER A 412 14.15 8.71 3.29
N LEU A 413 13.50 7.94 2.42
CA LEU A 413 12.09 7.56 2.52
C LEU A 413 11.99 6.02 2.43
N SER A 414 12.64 5.36 3.39
CA SER A 414 12.63 3.90 3.50
C SER A 414 11.24 3.33 3.81
N ALA A 415 10.93 2.20 3.18
CA ALA A 415 9.71 1.40 3.35
C ALA A 415 10.06 -0.09 3.36
N VAL A 416 9.40 -0.85 4.23
CA VAL A 416 9.50 -2.31 4.30
C VAL A 416 8.42 -2.92 3.40
N LEU A 417 8.81 -3.64 2.35
CA LEU A 417 7.86 -4.21 1.40
C LEU A 417 7.44 -5.66 1.74
N GLY A 418 8.31 -6.43 2.39
CA GLY A 418 8.06 -7.85 2.68
C GLY A 418 9.33 -8.65 2.92
N LEU A 419 9.29 -9.96 2.67
CA LEU A 419 10.44 -10.87 2.85
C LEU A 419 11.07 -11.22 1.51
N GLY A 420 12.39 -11.22 1.43
CA GLY A 420 13.15 -11.54 0.22
C GLY A 420 14.12 -12.70 0.39
N ASP A 421 14.48 -13.31 -0.74
CA ASP A 421 15.41 -14.44 -0.79
C ASP A 421 16.85 -14.01 -0.45
N GLY A 422 17.44 -14.64 0.58
CA GLY A 422 18.88 -14.60 0.86
C GLY A 422 19.37 -13.58 1.88
N ALA A 423 20.32 -14.01 2.73
CA ALA A 423 21.03 -13.20 3.71
C ALA A 423 21.95 -12.17 3.04
N GLY A 424 21.83 -10.90 3.44
CA GLY A 424 22.85 -9.87 3.23
C GLY A 424 22.65 -8.96 2.01
N ALA A 425 21.89 -7.88 2.21
CA ALA A 425 22.29 -6.50 1.92
C ALA A 425 21.03 -5.64 2.00
N SER A 426 20.93 -4.85 3.07
CA SER A 426 20.22 -3.59 3.09
C SER A 426 20.61 -2.78 1.85
N THR A 427 19.61 -2.24 1.15
CA THR A 427 19.86 -1.11 0.27
C THR A 427 20.08 0.10 1.16
N GLY A 428 21.35 0.41 1.45
CA GLY A 428 21.76 1.61 2.18
C GLY A 428 21.79 1.46 3.71
N GLY A 429 22.97 1.66 4.29
CA GLY A 429 23.21 1.69 5.74
C GLY A 429 24.18 0.60 6.17
N ALA A 430 25.41 1.02 6.50
CA ALA A 430 26.37 0.20 7.20
C ALA A 430 25.78 -0.23 8.57
N ASP A 431 26.08 -1.46 8.96
CA ASP A 431 25.96 -2.00 10.31
C ASP A 431 24.55 -2.04 10.92
N GLY A 432 23.75 -3.05 10.52
CA GLY A 432 22.51 -3.42 11.21
C GLY A 432 22.24 -4.92 11.08
N GLU A 433 22.35 -5.66 12.18
CA GLU A 433 22.02 -7.08 12.30
C GLU A 433 20.50 -7.28 12.20
N GLY A 434 19.95 -7.30 10.98
CA GLY A 434 18.55 -7.63 10.74
C GLY A 434 18.26 -9.12 10.98
N GLY A 435 17.40 -9.41 11.94
CA GLY A 435 17.04 -10.79 12.33
C GLY A 435 16.32 -11.56 11.22
N ALA A 436 16.78 -12.79 10.96
CA ALA A 436 16.13 -13.73 10.06
C ALA A 436 15.07 -14.56 10.80
N PHE A 437 13.87 -14.68 10.25
CA PHE A 437 12.85 -15.66 10.67
C PHE A 437 12.31 -16.36 9.42
N GLY A 438 12.33 -17.69 9.38
CA GLY A 438 11.62 -18.48 8.38
C GLY A 438 12.04 -18.24 6.92
N GLY A 439 13.34 -18.30 6.61
CA GLY A 439 13.82 -18.46 5.23
C GLY A 439 13.97 -17.18 4.37
N GLY A 440 13.64 -15.98 4.87
CA GLY A 440 13.84 -14.71 4.15
C GLY A 440 14.24 -13.53 5.05
N ALA A 441 14.84 -12.50 4.46
CA ALA A 441 15.18 -11.24 5.16
C ALA A 441 14.20 -10.13 4.80
N ALA A 442 13.91 -9.21 5.74
CA ALA A 442 13.06 -8.05 5.46
C ALA A 442 13.68 -7.18 4.35
N VAL A 443 12.89 -6.85 3.34
CA VAL A 443 13.32 -6.04 2.20
C VAL A 443 12.87 -4.60 2.42
N LEU A 444 13.85 -3.73 2.67
CA LEU A 444 13.67 -2.30 2.61
C LEU A 444 13.88 -1.77 1.20
N VAL A 445 13.08 -0.77 0.83
CA VAL A 445 13.25 0.04 -0.37
C VAL A 445 13.17 1.50 0.05
N ASP A 446 14.12 2.29 -0.41
CA ASP A 446 14.14 3.73 -0.17
C ASP A 446 14.00 4.49 -1.47
N ILE A 447 12.86 5.17 -1.66
CA ILE A 447 12.57 5.91 -2.88
C ILE A 447 13.51 7.11 -3.08
N VAL A 448 14.19 7.62 -2.06
CA VAL A 448 15.16 8.71 -2.24
C VAL A 448 16.50 8.18 -2.74
N THR A 449 17.02 7.11 -2.15
CA THR A 449 18.37 6.59 -2.43
C THR A 449 18.42 5.55 -3.54
N ASP A 450 17.41 4.69 -3.65
CA ASP A 450 17.40 3.57 -4.59
C ASP A 450 16.88 4.00 -5.97
N GLY A 451 16.19 5.14 -6.05
CA GLY A 451 15.72 5.78 -7.28
C GLY A 451 14.51 6.69 -7.01
N PRO A 452 14.59 8.01 -7.30
CA PRO A 452 13.59 9.02 -6.91
C PRO A 452 12.17 8.74 -7.41
N HIS A 453 12.05 7.89 -8.42
CA HIS A 453 10.80 7.45 -9.01
C HIS A 453 10.85 5.93 -9.22
N ALA A 454 9.69 5.29 -9.10
CA ALA A 454 9.51 3.86 -9.24
C ALA A 454 8.51 3.52 -10.35
N ILE A 455 8.79 2.42 -11.07
CA ILE A 455 7.84 1.80 -12.01
C ILE A 455 7.50 0.41 -11.50
N VAL A 456 6.20 0.12 -11.48
CA VAL A 456 5.65 -1.16 -11.04
C VAL A 456 4.85 -1.81 -12.18
N GLY A 457 5.33 -2.96 -12.66
CA GLY A 457 4.59 -3.83 -13.58
C GLY A 457 3.80 -4.89 -12.83
N GLY A 458 2.57 -5.18 -13.27
CA GLY A 458 1.81 -6.29 -12.68
C GLY A 458 0.41 -6.42 -13.24
N THR A 459 -0.02 -7.65 -13.49
CA THR A 459 -1.34 -7.95 -14.07
C THR A 459 -2.45 -7.95 -13.02
N THR A 460 -3.71 -7.93 -13.45
CA THR A 460 -4.85 -8.09 -12.53
C THR A 460 -4.68 -9.36 -11.67
N GLY A 461 -4.91 -9.24 -10.36
CA GLY A 461 -4.76 -10.33 -9.40
C GLY A 461 -3.32 -10.73 -9.05
N SER A 462 -2.31 -9.98 -9.52
CA SER A 462 -0.91 -10.24 -9.17
C SER A 462 -0.51 -9.73 -7.77
N GLY A 463 -1.33 -8.88 -7.14
CA GLY A 463 -1.02 -8.22 -5.85
C GLY A 463 -0.57 -6.76 -5.95
N LYS A 464 -0.81 -6.09 -7.09
CA LYS A 464 -0.45 -4.68 -7.32
C LYS A 464 -1.04 -3.72 -6.27
N SER A 465 -2.35 -3.79 -6.03
CA SER A 465 -3.00 -2.93 -5.03
C SER A 465 -2.46 -3.19 -3.63
N GLU A 466 -2.24 -4.46 -3.26
CA GLU A 466 -1.62 -4.83 -1.98
C GLU A 466 -0.21 -4.25 -1.82
N LEU A 467 0.63 -4.35 -2.86
CA LEU A 467 1.97 -3.75 -2.85
C LEU A 467 1.90 -2.25 -2.59
N LEU A 468 1.00 -1.52 -3.24
CA LEU A 468 0.91 -0.07 -3.08
C LEU A 468 0.39 0.33 -1.71
N THR A 469 -0.61 -0.39 -1.19
CA THR A 469 -1.13 -0.20 0.17
C THR A 469 -0.04 -0.47 1.19
N THR A 470 0.69 -1.57 1.08
CA THR A 470 1.81 -1.92 1.96
C THR A 470 2.94 -0.90 1.89
N TRP A 471 3.29 -0.42 0.69
CA TRP A 471 4.35 0.56 0.53
C TRP A 471 3.99 1.90 1.18
N VAL A 472 2.78 2.42 0.93
CA VAL A 472 2.31 3.67 1.55
C VAL A 472 2.17 3.52 3.07
N ALA A 473 1.55 2.44 3.55
CA ALA A 473 1.40 2.17 4.98
C ALA A 473 2.77 2.04 5.67
N SER A 474 3.74 1.38 5.03
CA SER A 474 5.10 1.26 5.57
C SER A 474 5.81 2.60 5.67
N MET A 475 5.69 3.47 4.67
CA MET A 475 6.25 4.82 4.75
C MET A 475 5.55 5.64 5.84
N ALA A 476 4.21 5.60 5.91
CA ALA A 476 3.43 6.31 6.91
C ALA A 476 3.73 5.86 8.35
N MET A 477 4.04 4.58 8.56
CA MET A 477 4.43 4.04 9.86
C MET A 477 5.84 4.45 10.30
N ARG A 478 6.73 4.75 9.34
CA ARG A 478 8.14 5.10 9.60
C ARG A 478 8.42 6.59 9.61
N HIS A 479 7.60 7.38 8.91
CA HIS A 479 7.82 8.81 8.69
C HIS A 479 6.58 9.61 9.09
N SER A 480 6.76 10.76 9.72
CA SER A 480 5.67 11.70 10.06
C SER A 480 5.08 12.38 8.81
N PRO A 481 3.81 12.85 8.83
CA PRO A 481 3.24 13.70 7.78
C PRO A 481 4.03 15.00 7.53
N ALA A 482 4.86 15.43 8.49
CA ALA A 482 5.79 16.54 8.31
C ALA A 482 6.97 16.21 7.37
N VAL A 483 7.26 14.93 7.17
CA VAL A 483 8.37 14.43 6.34
C VAL A 483 7.86 14.00 4.96
N VAL A 484 6.72 13.32 4.90
CA VAL A 484 6.16 12.76 3.66
C VAL A 484 4.65 12.86 3.60
N THR A 485 4.14 13.22 2.42
CA THR A 485 2.72 13.21 2.09
C THR A 485 2.46 12.42 0.81
N PHE A 486 1.23 11.92 0.66
CA PHE A 486 0.83 11.07 -0.46
C PHE A 486 -0.33 11.68 -1.24
N LEU A 487 -0.17 11.79 -2.56
CA LEU A 487 -1.27 12.00 -3.49
C LEU A 487 -1.53 10.69 -4.23
N LEU A 488 -2.71 10.13 -4.02
CA LEU A 488 -3.10 8.84 -4.56
C LEU A 488 -3.99 9.05 -5.79
N VAL A 489 -3.74 8.32 -6.88
CA VAL A 489 -4.49 8.42 -8.14
C VAL A 489 -4.93 7.03 -8.56
N ASP A 490 -6.24 6.77 -8.56
CA ASP A 490 -6.85 5.49 -8.93
C ASP A 490 -7.82 5.68 -10.11
N PHE A 491 -7.48 5.10 -11.27
CA PHE A 491 -8.30 5.21 -12.48
C PHE A 491 -9.48 4.24 -12.51
N LYS A 492 -9.55 3.24 -11.62
CA LYS A 492 -10.53 2.14 -11.70
C LYS A 492 -11.31 1.98 -10.39
N GLY A 493 -12.24 2.90 -10.13
CA GLY A 493 -13.28 2.73 -9.11
C GLY A 493 -12.81 2.92 -7.66
N GLY A 494 -11.66 3.55 -7.43
CA GLY A 494 -11.23 4.05 -6.12
C GLY A 494 -10.96 3.00 -5.04
N SER A 495 -11.01 1.71 -5.37
CA SER A 495 -10.99 0.62 -4.40
C SER A 495 -9.59 0.27 -3.90
N ALA A 496 -8.55 0.51 -4.70
CA ALA A 496 -7.18 0.12 -4.35
C ALA A 496 -6.66 0.93 -3.14
N PHE A 497 -7.00 2.21 -3.09
CA PHE A 497 -6.49 3.15 -2.09
C PHE A 497 -7.52 3.57 -1.03
N ALA A 498 -8.76 3.09 -1.10
CA ALA A 498 -9.78 3.40 -0.11
C ALA A 498 -9.34 3.18 1.36
N PRO A 499 -8.62 2.08 1.70
CA PRO A 499 -8.08 1.85 3.05
C PRO A 499 -7.16 2.98 3.56
N LEU A 500 -6.37 3.59 2.68
CA LEU A 500 -5.34 4.57 3.04
C LEU A 500 -5.89 5.96 3.32
N ARG A 501 -7.17 6.25 3.00
CA ARG A 501 -7.77 7.58 3.16
C ARG A 501 -7.73 8.10 4.61
N SER A 502 -7.68 7.20 5.59
CA SER A 502 -7.63 7.57 7.01
C SER A 502 -6.25 8.03 7.47
N LEU A 503 -5.19 7.82 6.68
CA LEU A 503 -3.84 8.21 7.04
C LEU A 503 -3.67 9.73 6.95
N PRO A 504 -3.17 10.41 7.99
CA PRO A 504 -2.93 11.87 7.98
C PRO A 504 -1.97 12.33 6.89
N HIS A 505 -1.12 11.43 6.37
CA HIS A 505 -0.18 11.69 5.29
C HIS A 505 -0.87 11.84 3.91
N VAL A 506 -2.08 11.30 3.73
CA VAL A 506 -2.76 11.30 2.43
C VAL A 506 -3.45 12.65 2.23
N VAL A 507 -2.87 13.48 1.36
CA VAL A 507 -3.34 14.86 1.13
C VAL A 507 -4.45 14.94 0.07
N GLY A 508 -4.61 13.89 -0.73
CA GLY A 508 -5.66 13.77 -1.73
C GLY A 508 -5.73 12.37 -2.32
N LEU A 509 -6.95 11.99 -2.73
CA LEU A 509 -7.20 10.81 -3.54
C LEU A 509 -8.02 11.23 -4.76
N ILE A 510 -7.47 10.98 -5.94
CA ILE A 510 -8.13 11.24 -7.22
C ILE A 510 -8.65 9.91 -7.72
N THR A 511 -9.98 9.77 -7.83
CA THR A 511 -10.64 8.59 -8.37
C THR A 511 -11.45 8.95 -9.60
N ASP A 512 -11.64 7.99 -10.51
CA ASP A 512 -12.55 8.12 -11.66
C ASP A 512 -12.34 9.42 -12.44
N LEU A 513 -11.07 9.67 -12.81
CA LEU A 513 -10.65 10.87 -13.53
C LEU A 513 -11.47 11.07 -14.81
N ASP A 514 -12.29 12.13 -14.83
CA ASP A 514 -12.87 12.69 -16.05
C ASP A 514 -12.02 13.86 -16.58
N GLU A 515 -12.41 14.44 -17.72
CA GLU A 515 -11.68 15.56 -18.34
C GLU A 515 -11.51 16.77 -17.40
N VAL A 516 -12.50 17.01 -16.53
CA VAL A 516 -12.50 18.12 -15.58
C VAL A 516 -11.53 17.84 -14.43
N ALA A 517 -11.60 16.65 -13.84
CA ALA A 517 -10.69 16.21 -12.79
C ALA A 517 -9.25 16.12 -13.30
N ALA A 518 -9.03 15.71 -14.55
CA ALA A 518 -7.71 15.68 -15.19
C ALA A 518 -7.13 17.08 -15.36
N ALA A 519 -7.90 18.02 -15.93
CA ALA A 519 -7.46 19.40 -16.10
C ALA A 519 -7.16 20.07 -14.74
N ARG A 520 -8.00 19.80 -13.73
CA ARG A 520 -7.77 20.23 -12.36
C ARG A 520 -6.48 19.65 -11.79
N ALA A 521 -6.22 18.34 -11.98
CA ALA A 521 -5.00 17.66 -11.50
C ALA A 521 -3.75 18.22 -12.13
N LEU A 522 -3.80 18.45 -13.45
CA LEU A 522 -2.74 19.10 -14.20
C LEU A 522 -2.43 20.49 -13.64
N ALA A 523 -3.45 21.33 -13.41
CA ALA A 523 -3.29 22.67 -12.86
C ALA A 523 -2.71 22.66 -11.44
N SER A 524 -3.23 21.80 -10.55
CA SER A 524 -2.76 21.67 -9.17
C SER A 524 -1.32 21.17 -9.05
N LEU A 525 -0.94 20.14 -9.83
CA LEU A 525 0.42 19.60 -9.83
C LEU A 525 1.43 20.54 -10.49
N SER A 526 1.03 21.25 -11.54
CA SER A 526 1.87 22.29 -12.15
C SER A 526 2.12 23.44 -11.16
N ALA A 527 1.09 23.85 -10.42
CA ALA A 527 1.22 24.83 -9.35
C ALA A 527 2.13 24.33 -8.21
N GLU A 528 2.13 23.03 -7.93
CA GLU A 528 2.98 22.44 -6.88
C GLU A 528 4.46 22.49 -7.25
N ILE A 529 4.81 22.24 -8.52
CA ILE A 529 6.19 22.38 -9.02
C ILE A 529 6.66 23.82 -8.81
N VAL A 530 5.87 24.81 -9.25
CA VAL A 530 6.21 26.24 -9.11
C VAL A 530 6.30 26.66 -7.65
N TYR A 531 5.41 26.16 -6.79
CA TYR A 531 5.46 26.42 -5.35
C TYR A 531 6.76 25.90 -4.73
N ARG A 532 7.14 24.66 -5.02
CA ARG A 532 8.36 24.05 -4.48
C ARG A 532 9.63 24.72 -5.00
N GLU A 533 9.67 25.11 -6.27
CA GLU A 533 10.79 25.89 -6.83
C GLU A 533 10.98 27.21 -6.08
N ARG A 534 9.87 27.94 -5.82
CA ARG A 534 9.91 29.20 -5.05
C ARG A 534 10.34 28.96 -3.61
N MET A 535 9.79 27.96 -2.94
CA MET A 535 10.15 27.60 -1.57
C MET A 535 11.64 27.28 -1.42
N LEU A 536 12.23 26.52 -2.36
CA LEU A 536 13.66 26.23 -2.36
C LEU A 536 14.49 27.50 -2.59
N ALA A 537 14.07 28.35 -3.53
CA ALA A 537 14.74 29.62 -3.80
C ALA A 537 14.72 30.56 -2.58
N ASP A 538 13.58 30.67 -1.90
CA ASP A 538 13.40 31.50 -0.69
C ASP A 538 14.26 30.99 0.48
N LEU A 539 14.47 29.67 0.55
CA LEU A 539 15.37 29.04 1.53
C LEU A 539 16.86 29.07 1.10
N GLY A 540 17.17 29.52 -0.12
CA GLY A 540 18.52 29.51 -0.67
C GLY A 540 19.08 28.10 -0.93
N SER A 541 18.20 27.10 -1.07
CA SER A 541 18.55 25.69 -1.30
C SER A 541 18.33 25.30 -2.76
N ARG A 542 19.10 24.34 -3.26
CA ARG A 542 18.91 23.77 -4.63
C ARG A 542 18.19 22.43 -4.61
N ASP A 543 18.24 21.74 -3.48
CA ASP A 543 17.64 20.43 -3.30
C ASP A 543 16.92 20.38 -1.96
N ILE A 544 15.74 19.74 -1.92
CA ILE A 544 14.96 19.58 -0.70
C ILE A 544 15.76 18.92 0.44
N ALA A 545 16.76 18.07 0.12
CA ALA A 545 17.62 17.46 1.13
C ALA A 545 18.42 18.49 1.95
N GLU A 546 18.63 19.70 1.44
CA GLU A 546 19.34 20.79 2.11
C GLU A 546 18.45 21.57 3.09
N THR A 547 17.12 21.45 2.96
CA THR A 547 16.13 22.27 3.68
C THR A 547 15.88 21.85 5.13
N ARG A 548 16.49 20.75 5.58
CA ARG A 548 16.28 20.16 6.91
C ARG A 548 14.82 19.84 7.25
N GLY A 549 14.00 19.50 6.25
CA GLY A 549 12.60 19.14 6.45
C GLY A 549 11.66 20.36 6.60
N ALA A 550 11.99 21.49 5.95
CA ALA A 550 11.16 22.69 5.97
C ALA A 550 9.74 22.47 5.41
N PHE A 551 9.58 21.51 4.51
CA PHE A 551 8.29 21.06 3.97
C PHE A 551 8.37 19.58 3.57
N PRO A 552 7.25 18.84 3.59
CA PRO A 552 7.25 17.41 3.29
C PRO A 552 7.54 17.10 1.82
N ARG A 553 8.19 15.95 1.61
CA ARG A 553 8.27 15.29 0.29
C ARG A 553 6.87 14.84 -0.13
N LEU A 554 6.54 15.00 -1.40
CA LEU A 554 5.28 14.53 -1.97
C LEU A 554 5.53 13.26 -2.79
N VAL A 555 4.90 12.16 -2.42
CA VAL A 555 4.91 10.92 -3.20
C VAL A 555 3.58 10.78 -3.93
N ILE A 556 3.62 10.82 -5.27
CA ILE A 556 2.45 10.67 -6.13
C ILE A 556 2.38 9.21 -6.57
N VAL A 557 1.34 8.50 -6.12
CA VAL A 557 1.14 7.08 -6.41
C VAL A 557 0.02 6.95 -7.43
N VAL A 558 0.33 6.46 -8.62
CA VAL A 558 -0.62 6.30 -9.72
C VAL A 558 -0.87 4.83 -9.98
N ASP A 559 -2.09 4.37 -9.69
CA ASP A 559 -2.55 3.07 -10.16
C ASP A 559 -3.12 3.18 -11.58
N GLU A 560 -2.78 2.19 -12.40
CA GLU A 560 -3.15 2.12 -13.82
C GLU A 560 -2.74 3.34 -14.66
N PHE A 561 -1.46 3.70 -14.56
CA PHE A 561 -0.83 4.79 -15.33
C PHE A 561 -1.12 4.72 -16.83
N ALA A 562 -1.19 3.52 -17.41
CA ALA A 562 -1.53 3.31 -18.81
C ALA A 562 -2.90 3.88 -19.20
N ALA A 563 -3.94 3.54 -18.45
CA ALA A 563 -5.30 3.98 -18.73
C ALA A 563 -5.44 5.50 -18.57
N MET A 564 -4.73 6.07 -17.60
CA MET A 564 -4.68 7.52 -17.39
C MET A 564 -4.08 8.25 -18.60
N LEU A 565 -3.00 7.73 -19.19
CA LEU A 565 -2.37 8.36 -20.35
C LEU A 565 -3.19 8.23 -21.64
N ASP A 566 -3.86 7.09 -21.83
CA ASP A 566 -4.77 6.88 -22.96
C ASP A 566 -5.96 7.84 -22.90
N GLY A 567 -6.46 8.15 -21.68
CA GLY A 567 -7.53 9.12 -21.47
C GLY A 567 -7.08 10.57 -21.55
N PHE A 568 -5.89 10.89 -21.01
CA PHE A 568 -5.43 12.27 -20.80
C PHE A 568 -3.94 12.45 -21.18
N PRO A 569 -3.63 12.65 -22.47
CA PRO A 569 -2.25 12.73 -22.95
C PRO A 569 -1.42 13.87 -22.34
N ASP A 570 -2.05 14.99 -21.97
CA ASP A 570 -1.33 16.15 -21.40
C ASP A 570 -0.71 15.84 -20.02
N LEU A 571 -1.28 14.89 -19.27
CA LEU A 571 -0.69 14.42 -18.02
C LEU A 571 0.65 13.72 -18.26
N HIS A 572 0.88 13.12 -19.44
CA HIS A 572 2.16 12.51 -19.78
C HIS A 572 3.32 13.52 -19.67
N ALA A 573 3.13 14.71 -20.25
CA ALA A 573 4.17 15.74 -20.26
C ALA A 573 4.52 16.18 -18.83
N LEU A 574 3.50 16.36 -17.99
CA LEU A 574 3.67 16.70 -16.57
C LEU A 574 4.43 15.59 -15.81
N PHE A 575 4.09 14.31 -15.99
CA PHE A 575 4.78 13.23 -15.28
C PHE A 575 6.23 13.04 -15.74
N VAL A 576 6.52 13.24 -17.02
CA VAL A 576 7.92 13.27 -17.52
C VAL A 576 8.69 14.42 -16.88
N ASP A 577 8.06 15.58 -16.76
CA ASP A 577 8.66 16.75 -16.14
C ASP A 577 8.93 16.55 -14.63
N ILE A 578 7.96 15.99 -13.90
CA ILE A 578 8.16 15.58 -12.50
C ILE A 578 9.23 14.50 -12.40
N ALA A 579 9.31 13.53 -13.32
CA ALA A 579 10.37 12.52 -13.29
C ALA A 579 11.76 13.13 -13.50
N ALA A 580 11.87 14.18 -14.31
CA ALA A 580 13.15 14.84 -14.59
C ALA A 580 13.61 15.77 -13.45
N ARG A 581 12.68 16.51 -12.84
CA ARG A 581 13.01 17.57 -11.83
C ARG A 581 12.63 17.21 -10.40
N GLY A 582 11.76 16.21 -10.21
CA GLY A 582 11.10 15.89 -8.95
C GLY A 582 12.06 15.51 -7.83
N ARG A 583 13.19 14.85 -8.14
CA ARG A 583 14.23 14.50 -7.16
C ARG A 583 14.61 15.69 -6.25
N SER A 584 14.95 16.83 -6.85
CA SER A 584 15.41 18.01 -6.11
C SER A 584 14.25 18.80 -5.50
N LEU A 585 13.06 18.73 -6.08
CA LEU A 585 11.83 19.33 -5.52
C LEU A 585 11.23 18.48 -4.37
N GLY A 586 11.71 17.26 -4.16
CA GLY A 586 11.10 16.30 -3.24
C GLY A 586 9.75 15.77 -3.71
N MET A 587 9.53 15.72 -5.01
CA MET A 587 8.38 15.09 -5.64
C MET A 587 8.81 13.73 -6.20
N HIS A 588 8.19 12.66 -5.71
CA HIS A 588 8.51 11.28 -6.07
C HIS A 588 7.31 10.64 -6.78
N LEU A 589 7.56 9.73 -7.72
CA LEU A 589 6.51 9.08 -8.49
C LEU A 589 6.56 7.57 -8.25
N ILE A 590 5.40 6.94 -8.02
CA ILE A 590 5.23 5.48 -8.06
C ILE A 590 4.19 5.20 -9.13
N LEU A 591 4.65 4.74 -10.30
CA LEU A 591 3.82 4.55 -11.48
C LEU A 591 3.54 3.07 -11.72
N CYS A 592 2.27 2.68 -11.65
CA CYS A 592 1.87 1.29 -11.73
C CYS A 592 1.08 1.01 -13.01
N THR A 593 1.37 -0.08 -13.71
CA THR A 593 0.68 -0.41 -14.97
C THR A 593 0.53 -1.92 -15.18
N GLN A 594 -0.59 -2.30 -15.79
CA GLN A 594 -0.81 -3.68 -16.23
C GLN A 594 -0.14 -4.01 -17.58
N ARG A 595 0.23 -3.00 -18.36
CA ARG A 595 0.79 -3.13 -19.73
C ARG A 595 2.04 -2.27 -19.91
N PRO A 596 3.14 -2.58 -19.20
CA PRO A 596 4.32 -1.74 -19.20
C PRO A 596 4.95 -1.54 -20.58
N ALA A 597 4.96 -2.57 -21.45
CA ALA A 597 5.63 -2.47 -22.75
C ALA A 597 5.04 -1.43 -23.71
N GLY A 598 3.76 -1.06 -23.57
CA GLY A 598 3.09 -0.08 -24.45
C GLY A 598 3.18 1.37 -23.97
N VAL A 599 3.53 1.60 -22.71
CA VAL A 599 3.31 2.89 -22.03
C VAL A 599 4.60 3.47 -21.46
N VAL A 600 5.53 2.60 -21.09
CA VAL A 600 6.77 2.99 -20.44
C VAL A 600 7.80 3.37 -21.51
N ARG A 601 7.87 4.68 -21.82
CA ARG A 601 8.82 5.26 -22.79
C ARG A 601 10.20 5.48 -22.16
N ASP A 602 11.24 5.55 -22.99
CA ASP A 602 12.65 5.72 -22.57
C ASP A 602 12.86 6.90 -21.59
N ALA A 603 12.14 8.01 -21.78
CA ALA A 603 12.28 9.20 -20.93
C ALA A 603 11.83 8.98 -19.47
N LEU A 604 10.78 8.16 -19.23
CA LEU A 604 10.37 7.80 -17.86
C LEU A 604 11.31 6.72 -17.30
N LEU A 605 11.68 5.72 -18.10
CA LEU A 605 12.62 4.67 -17.67
C LEU A 605 13.99 5.19 -17.25
N ALA A 606 14.47 6.24 -17.90
CA ALA A 606 15.73 6.89 -17.59
C ALA A 606 15.74 7.54 -16.21
N ASN A 607 14.57 7.99 -15.73
CA ASN A 607 14.42 8.70 -14.46
C ASN A 607 13.84 7.82 -13.33
N CYS A 608 13.23 6.69 -13.67
CA CYS A 608 12.72 5.71 -12.71
C CYS A 608 13.78 4.61 -12.42
N GLY A 609 14.62 4.87 -11.42
CA GLY A 609 15.68 3.96 -10.98
C GLY A 609 15.15 2.71 -10.26
N LEU A 610 14.02 2.82 -9.56
CA LEU A 610 13.37 1.70 -8.88
C LEU A 610 12.43 0.95 -9.81
N ARG A 611 12.72 -0.33 -10.04
CA ARG A 611 11.96 -1.18 -10.98
C ARG A 611 11.47 -2.42 -10.26
N LEU A 612 10.15 -2.55 -10.17
CA LEU A 612 9.48 -3.67 -9.52
C LEU A 612 8.54 -4.32 -10.52
N SER A 613 8.54 -5.65 -10.58
CA SER A 613 7.54 -6.36 -11.38
C SER A 613 6.95 -7.52 -10.61
N LEU A 614 5.64 -7.44 -10.37
CA LEU A 614 4.81 -8.59 -10.02
C LEU A 614 4.60 -9.45 -11.26
N ARG A 615 3.79 -10.49 -11.13
CA ARG A 615 3.44 -11.38 -12.25
C ARG A 615 2.85 -10.59 -13.43
N VAL A 616 3.47 -10.74 -14.60
CA VAL A 616 3.02 -10.16 -15.88
C VAL A 616 2.57 -11.22 -16.88
N HIS A 617 1.83 -10.82 -17.93
CA HIS A 617 1.27 -11.75 -18.92
C HIS A 617 2.27 -12.21 -19.97
N SER A 618 3.24 -11.36 -20.32
CA SER A 618 4.20 -11.63 -21.39
C SER A 618 5.63 -11.40 -20.93
N ARG A 619 6.59 -12.06 -21.61
CA ARG A 619 8.02 -11.81 -21.41
C ARG A 619 8.40 -10.37 -21.78
N GLY A 620 7.74 -9.80 -22.80
CA GLY A 620 7.97 -8.42 -23.23
C GLY A 620 7.62 -7.41 -22.14
N ASP A 621 6.53 -7.63 -21.41
CA ASP A 621 6.15 -6.77 -20.27
C ASP A 621 7.17 -6.83 -19.13
N SER A 622 7.72 -8.02 -18.84
CA SER A 622 8.77 -8.20 -17.83
C SER A 622 10.04 -7.47 -18.24
N VAL A 623 10.47 -7.65 -19.50
CA VAL A 623 11.67 -7.00 -20.04
C VAL A 623 11.53 -5.48 -20.05
N ALA A 624 10.35 -4.95 -20.38
CA ALA A 624 10.10 -3.51 -20.38
C ALA A 624 10.27 -2.85 -19.00
N VAL A 625 10.01 -3.57 -17.90
CA VAL A 625 10.14 -3.02 -16.54
C VAL A 625 11.50 -3.34 -15.93
N ILE A 626 11.88 -4.62 -15.87
CA ILE A 626 13.06 -5.08 -15.11
C ILE A 626 14.24 -5.47 -16.01
N GLY A 627 14.07 -5.47 -17.33
CA GLY A 627 15.12 -5.81 -18.30
C GLY A 627 15.29 -7.32 -18.59
N THR A 628 14.62 -8.19 -17.83
CA THR A 628 14.64 -9.66 -18.00
C THR A 628 13.23 -10.24 -18.07
N ASP A 629 13.09 -11.53 -18.38
CA ASP A 629 11.79 -12.22 -18.40
C ASP A 629 11.39 -12.84 -17.03
N SER A 630 12.16 -12.61 -15.96
CA SER A 630 11.99 -13.23 -14.64
C SER A 630 10.57 -13.06 -14.07
N ALA A 631 9.94 -11.89 -14.25
CA ALA A 631 8.62 -11.62 -13.69
C ALA A 631 7.47 -12.31 -14.44
N ALA A 632 7.69 -12.69 -15.71
CA ALA A 632 6.72 -13.47 -16.49
C ALA A 632 6.63 -14.93 -16.02
N HIS A 633 7.66 -15.42 -15.31
CA HIS A 633 7.73 -16.78 -14.76
C HIS A 633 7.24 -16.88 -13.31
N LEU A 634 6.74 -15.79 -12.72
CA LEU A 634 6.20 -15.81 -11.37
C LEU A 634 4.91 -16.64 -11.30
N PRO A 635 4.74 -17.51 -10.29
CA PRO A 635 3.60 -18.40 -10.18
C PRO A 635 2.29 -17.63 -9.95
N THR A 636 1.21 -18.13 -10.52
CA THR A 636 -0.15 -17.57 -10.36
C THR A 636 -0.75 -17.86 -8.99
N SER A 637 -0.27 -18.90 -8.30
CA SER A 637 -0.77 -19.33 -6.98
C SER A 637 -0.31 -18.47 -5.81
N THR A 638 0.63 -17.54 -6.02
CA THR A 638 1.16 -16.67 -4.95
C THR A 638 1.09 -15.19 -5.36
N PRO A 639 -0.09 -14.55 -5.26
CA PRO A 639 -0.20 -13.10 -5.37
C PRO A 639 0.74 -12.38 -4.39
N GLY A 640 1.26 -11.22 -4.77
CA GLY A 640 2.24 -10.47 -3.99
C GLY A 640 3.68 -10.93 -4.17
N ARG A 641 3.95 -12.01 -4.92
CA ARG A 641 5.32 -12.33 -5.36
C ARG A 641 5.78 -11.29 -6.39
N LEU A 642 6.94 -10.67 -6.14
CA LEU A 642 7.54 -9.68 -7.03
C LEU A 642 9.03 -9.93 -7.26
N ILE A 643 9.54 -9.40 -8.36
CA ILE A 643 10.96 -9.20 -8.62
C ILE A 643 11.27 -7.72 -8.39
N LEU A 644 12.20 -7.45 -7.47
CA LEU A 644 12.81 -6.14 -7.27
C LEU A 644 14.13 -6.09 -8.03
N ALA A 645 14.23 -5.20 -9.02
CA ALA A 645 15.43 -4.97 -9.80
C ALA A 645 16.08 -3.65 -9.36
N THR A 646 17.18 -3.75 -8.61
CA THR A 646 17.93 -2.60 -8.10
C THR A 646 19.43 -2.80 -8.36
N GLY A 647 20.10 -1.79 -8.93
CA GLY A 647 21.55 -1.86 -9.19
C GLY A 647 21.98 -3.04 -10.09
N GLY A 648 21.11 -3.49 -11.00
CA GLY A 648 21.37 -4.64 -11.88
C GLY A 648 21.26 -6.01 -11.21
N ARG A 649 20.76 -6.08 -9.97
CA ARG A 649 20.47 -7.32 -9.25
C ARG A 649 18.98 -7.52 -9.11
N GLU A 650 18.54 -8.77 -9.27
CA GLU A 650 17.17 -9.17 -9.06
C GLU A 650 17.02 -9.90 -7.73
N ARG A 651 16.01 -9.50 -6.94
CA ARG A 651 15.62 -10.18 -5.71
C ARG A 651 14.15 -10.56 -5.80
N ARG A 652 13.82 -11.82 -5.51
CA ARG A 652 12.44 -12.25 -5.29
C ARG A 652 12.00 -11.78 -3.92
N VAL A 653 10.82 -11.18 -3.86
CA VAL A 653 10.21 -10.68 -2.62
C VAL A 653 8.77 -11.15 -2.56
N GLN A 654 8.33 -11.62 -1.41
CA GLN A 654 6.93 -11.77 -1.10
C GLN A 654 6.47 -10.52 -0.36
N VAL A 655 5.55 -9.78 -0.97
CA VAL A 655 4.93 -8.58 -0.38
C VAL A 655 4.17 -8.94 0.89
N ALA A 656 4.36 -8.11 1.92
CA ALA A 656 3.58 -8.18 3.15
C ALA A 656 2.16 -7.69 2.89
N SER A 657 1.16 -8.34 3.48
CA SER A 657 -0.23 -7.89 3.45
C SER A 657 -0.55 -7.04 4.67
N VAL A 658 -1.16 -5.88 4.47
CA VAL A 658 -1.52 -4.93 5.52
C VAL A 658 -3.03 -4.95 5.78
N LEU A 659 -3.42 -5.09 7.04
CA LEU A 659 -4.81 -5.10 7.46
C LEU A 659 -5.33 -3.68 7.71
N GLN A 660 -6.63 -3.48 7.52
CA GLN A 660 -7.30 -2.20 7.79
C GLN A 660 -7.05 -1.70 9.23
N ALA A 661 -7.07 -2.60 10.22
CA ALA A 661 -6.81 -2.27 11.61
C ALA A 661 -5.37 -1.77 11.85
N GLU A 662 -4.39 -2.23 11.06
CA GLU A 662 -3.01 -1.74 11.13
C GLU A 662 -2.92 -0.32 10.57
N ILE A 663 -3.63 -0.02 9.48
CA ILE A 663 -3.70 1.34 8.90
C ILE A 663 -4.36 2.31 9.88
N GLU A 664 -5.45 1.91 10.52
CA GLU A 664 -6.13 2.70 11.55
C GLU A 664 -5.22 2.93 12.78
N SER A 665 -4.43 1.93 13.16
CA SER A 665 -3.42 2.06 14.22
C SER A 665 -2.30 3.04 13.85
N ILE A 666 -1.83 3.02 12.59
CA ILE A 666 -0.86 4.01 12.08
C ILE A 666 -1.46 5.42 12.13
N ALA A 667 -2.71 5.58 11.68
CA ALA A 667 -3.40 6.86 11.72
C ALA A 667 -3.56 7.38 13.16
N ALA A 668 -3.97 6.51 14.10
CA ALA A 668 -4.18 6.88 15.50
C ALA A 668 -2.87 7.17 16.27
N SER A 669 -1.75 6.55 15.88
CA SER A 669 -0.44 6.78 16.49
C SER A 669 0.31 7.99 15.94
N THR A 670 -0.14 8.54 14.80
CA THR A 670 0.45 9.74 14.20
C THR A 670 0.07 10.97 15.04
N GLN A 671 1.06 11.72 15.51
CA GLN A 671 0.84 12.86 16.41
C GLN A 671 -0.07 13.93 15.76
N PRO A 672 -1.17 14.32 16.42
CA PRO A 672 -1.98 15.44 15.97
C PRO A 672 -1.22 16.75 16.21
N GLY A 673 -0.93 17.52 15.17
CA GLY A 673 -0.29 18.83 15.34
C GLY A 673 0.24 19.51 14.08
N ILE A 674 0.51 18.78 13.00
CA ILE A 674 0.92 19.36 11.71
C ILE A 674 -0.09 18.92 10.67
N GLU A 675 -0.98 19.83 10.27
CA GLU A 675 -1.87 19.60 9.12
C GLU A 675 -1.05 19.82 7.84
N PRO A 676 -0.78 18.76 7.05
CA PRO A 676 0.04 18.89 5.87
C PRO A 676 -0.65 19.77 4.83
N ARG A 677 0.14 20.57 4.10
CA ARG A 677 -0.38 21.31 2.93
C ARG A 677 -1.03 20.33 1.95
N ARG A 678 -2.25 20.64 1.53
CA ARG A 678 -2.99 19.88 0.53
C ARG A 678 -2.86 20.52 -0.85
N PRO A 679 -1.90 20.09 -1.71
CA PRO A 679 -1.80 20.59 -3.09
C PRO A 679 -3.02 20.24 -3.94
N TRP A 680 -3.76 19.20 -3.54
CA TRP A 680 -5.03 18.77 -4.11
C TRP A 680 -6.13 18.93 -3.06
N LEU A 681 -7.06 19.86 -3.31
CA LEU A 681 -8.26 19.99 -2.50
C LEU A 681 -9.37 19.08 -3.03
N ASP A 682 -10.32 18.72 -2.18
CA ASP A 682 -11.46 17.92 -2.60
C ASP A 682 -12.27 18.67 -3.67
N PRO A 683 -12.88 17.98 -4.65
CA PRO A 683 -13.76 18.63 -5.61
C PRO A 683 -14.86 19.42 -4.91
N LEU A 684 -15.37 20.47 -5.55
CA LEU A 684 -16.47 21.25 -5.00
C LEU A 684 -17.65 20.32 -4.65
N PRO A 685 -18.28 20.53 -3.48
CA PRO A 685 -19.41 19.70 -3.08
C PRO A 685 -20.58 19.90 -4.05
N VAL A 686 -21.38 18.84 -4.28
CA VAL A 686 -22.56 18.92 -5.16
C VAL A 686 -23.64 19.84 -4.58
N ARG A 687 -23.72 19.90 -3.24
CA ARG A 687 -24.58 20.82 -2.50
C ARG A 687 -23.76 21.53 -1.44
N LEU A 688 -23.90 22.84 -1.39
CA LEU A 688 -23.21 23.72 -0.48
C LEU A 688 -24.28 24.53 0.26
N ALA A 689 -24.36 24.45 1.58
CA ALA A 689 -25.26 25.30 2.33
C ALA A 689 -24.67 26.71 2.45
N LEU A 690 -25.52 27.74 2.54
CA LEU A 690 -25.04 29.12 2.71
C LEU A 690 -24.34 29.30 4.06
N SER A 691 -24.82 28.64 5.12
CA SER A 691 -24.16 28.59 6.43
C SER A 691 -22.76 27.94 6.41
N ASP A 692 -22.51 26.95 5.54
CA ASP A 692 -21.18 26.32 5.40
C ASP A 692 -20.12 27.33 4.92
N LEU A 693 -20.52 28.33 4.13
CA LEU A 693 -19.61 29.40 3.68
C LEU A 693 -19.20 30.34 4.82
N GLU A 694 -20.01 30.46 5.88
CA GLU A 694 -19.67 31.27 7.04
C GLU A 694 -18.57 30.60 7.87
N LEU A 695 -18.71 29.28 8.10
CA LEU A 695 -17.75 28.46 8.86
C LEU A 695 -16.37 28.38 8.19
N LEU A 696 -16.32 28.39 6.85
CA LEU A 696 -15.06 28.37 6.08
C LEU A 696 -14.25 29.67 6.21
N ASN A 697 -14.87 30.79 6.58
CA ASN A 697 -14.19 32.08 6.73
C ASN A 697 -13.60 32.28 8.14
N ASP A 698 -14.16 31.66 9.19
CA ASP A 698 -13.63 31.76 10.56
C ASP A 698 -12.26 31.08 10.74
N THR A 699 -11.88 30.17 9.84
CA THR A 699 -10.61 29.42 9.88
C THR A 699 -9.48 30.04 9.08
N ASN A 700 -9.77 30.90 8.10
CA ASN A 700 -8.78 31.63 7.31
C ASN A 700 -8.71 33.09 7.77
N ALA A 701 -7.63 33.47 8.46
CA ALA A 701 -7.44 34.82 8.98
C ALA A 701 -7.40 35.90 7.86
N ALA A 702 -8.57 36.50 7.55
CA ALA A 702 -8.85 37.93 7.29
C ALA A 702 -9.85 38.16 6.12
N PRO A 703 -10.63 39.27 6.09
CA PRO A 703 -11.03 40.21 7.15
C PRO A 703 -12.54 40.14 7.45
N ASP A 704 -12.95 40.73 8.57
CA ASP A 704 -14.32 41.20 8.80
C ASP A 704 -14.96 41.74 7.50
N THR A 705 -16.12 41.17 7.14
CA THR A 705 -17.13 41.66 6.19
C THR A 705 -16.67 42.78 5.25
N ILE A 706 -16.22 42.45 4.03
CA ILE A 706 -16.17 43.44 2.94
C ILE A 706 -17.59 44.04 2.85
N PRO A 707 -17.79 45.32 3.20
CA PRO A 707 -19.13 45.86 3.34
C PRO A 707 -19.87 45.71 2.02
N ASN A 708 -21.07 45.12 2.06
CA ASN A 708 -21.96 44.93 0.91
C ASN A 708 -21.48 43.91 -0.15
N ALA A 709 -20.50 43.06 0.15
CA ALA A 709 -20.24 41.88 -0.66
C ALA A 709 -21.34 40.83 -0.42
N ILE A 710 -21.81 40.19 -1.48
CA ILE A 710 -22.82 39.14 -1.44
C ILE A 710 -22.13 37.81 -1.73
N ARG A 711 -22.18 36.88 -0.77
CA ARG A 711 -21.67 35.51 -0.94
C ARG A 711 -22.62 34.73 -1.85
N ILE A 712 -22.07 34.12 -2.88
CA ILE A 712 -22.86 33.36 -3.88
C ILE A 712 -22.48 31.88 -3.94
N GLY A 713 -21.28 31.50 -3.47
CA GLY A 713 -20.82 30.11 -3.59
C GLY A 713 -19.38 29.89 -3.13
N LEU A 714 -18.83 28.73 -3.50
CA LEU A 714 -17.43 28.36 -3.28
C LEU A 714 -16.73 28.17 -4.63
N ALA A 715 -15.65 28.91 -4.86
CA ALA A 715 -14.85 28.87 -6.08
C ALA A 715 -13.64 27.95 -5.95
N ASP A 716 -13.39 27.15 -6.98
CA ASP A 716 -12.24 26.24 -7.06
C ASP A 716 -11.15 26.83 -7.95
N LEU A 717 -9.98 27.07 -7.36
CA LEU A 717 -8.83 27.70 -8.00
C LEU A 717 -7.63 26.73 -7.94
N PRO A 718 -7.63 25.64 -8.75
CA PRO A 718 -6.60 24.60 -8.66
C PRO A 718 -5.18 25.10 -8.95
N GLY A 719 -5.03 26.08 -9.85
CA GLY A 719 -3.73 26.71 -10.13
C GLY A 719 -3.19 27.58 -9.00
N LEU A 720 -4.02 27.91 -8.00
CA LEU A 720 -3.62 28.56 -6.75
C LEU A 720 -3.67 27.59 -5.56
N GLN A 721 -4.07 26.33 -5.79
CA GLN A 721 -4.25 25.29 -4.78
C GLN A 721 -5.13 25.72 -3.60
N ARG A 722 -6.22 26.45 -3.89
CA ARG A 722 -7.14 26.96 -2.87
C ARG A 722 -8.59 26.97 -3.34
N GLN A 723 -9.50 27.02 -2.38
CA GLN A 723 -10.91 27.25 -2.60
C GLN A 723 -11.33 28.51 -1.83
N ASP A 724 -11.89 29.48 -2.56
CA ASP A 724 -12.25 30.80 -2.01
C ASP A 724 -13.77 30.96 -2.03
N THR A 725 -14.33 31.69 -1.07
CA THR A 725 -15.74 32.11 -1.17
C THR A 725 -15.92 32.95 -2.45
N ALA A 726 -16.83 32.52 -3.31
CA ALA A 726 -17.26 33.29 -4.47
C ALA A 726 -18.12 34.46 -3.99
N LEU A 727 -17.61 35.67 -4.21
CA LEU A 727 -18.26 36.92 -3.86
C LEU A 727 -18.73 37.64 -5.12
N TRP A 728 -19.92 38.24 -5.02
CA TRP A 728 -20.37 39.31 -5.89
C TRP A 728 -20.30 40.63 -5.13
N MET A 729 -19.57 41.59 -5.68
CA MET A 729 -19.42 42.93 -5.14
C MET A 729 -20.09 43.92 -6.10
N PRO A 730 -21.35 44.32 -5.91
CA PRO A 730 -22.08 45.10 -6.90
C PRO A 730 -21.40 46.42 -7.30
N GLU A 731 -20.71 47.08 -6.37
CA GLU A 731 -19.99 48.33 -6.62
C GLU A 731 -18.79 48.18 -7.56
N THR A 732 -18.08 47.04 -7.54
CA THR A 732 -16.91 46.77 -8.39
C THR A 732 -17.25 45.93 -9.61
N ASP A 733 -18.20 45.01 -9.45
CA ASP A 733 -18.54 43.98 -10.42
C ASP A 733 -19.71 44.40 -11.30
N GLY A 734 -20.43 45.45 -10.90
CA GLY A 734 -21.64 45.90 -11.56
C GLY A 734 -22.79 44.90 -11.47
N SER A 735 -23.75 45.08 -12.36
CA SER A 735 -24.90 44.19 -12.53
C SER A 735 -24.49 42.86 -13.16
N VAL A 736 -25.17 41.77 -12.78
CA VAL A 736 -24.82 40.41 -13.18
C VAL A 736 -25.90 39.78 -14.05
N VAL A 737 -25.48 39.08 -15.10
CA VAL A 737 -26.36 38.23 -15.91
C VAL A 737 -26.06 36.78 -15.60
N VAL A 738 -27.07 36.02 -15.19
CA VAL A 738 -26.99 34.59 -14.92
C VAL A 738 -27.57 33.84 -16.11
N VAL A 739 -26.77 33.03 -16.80
CA VAL A 739 -27.21 32.28 -18.00
C VAL A 739 -27.15 30.79 -17.74
N GLY A 740 -28.20 30.05 -18.11
CA GLY A 740 -28.19 28.59 -18.05
C GLY A 740 -29.51 27.94 -18.41
N THR A 741 -29.48 26.64 -18.74
CA THR A 741 -30.66 25.88 -19.16
C THR A 741 -31.71 25.72 -18.06
N ALA A 742 -32.88 25.16 -18.38
CA ALA A 742 -33.86 24.81 -17.36
C ALA A 742 -33.24 23.89 -16.28
N ARG A 743 -33.62 24.13 -15.01
CA ARG A 743 -33.12 23.41 -13.83
C ARG A 743 -31.61 23.52 -13.55
N SER A 744 -30.88 24.42 -14.20
CA SER A 744 -29.44 24.60 -13.96
C SER A 744 -29.09 25.27 -12.62
N GLY A 745 -30.07 25.78 -11.87
CA GLY A 745 -29.88 26.52 -10.61
C GLY A 745 -30.08 28.05 -10.70
N LYS A 746 -30.66 28.58 -11.79
CA LYS A 746 -30.91 30.04 -11.96
C LYS A 746 -31.66 30.67 -10.78
N THR A 747 -32.82 30.10 -10.45
CA THR A 747 -33.64 30.57 -9.32
C THR A 747 -32.89 30.42 -7.99
N THR A 748 -32.12 29.34 -7.83
CA THR A 748 -31.27 29.12 -6.64
C THR A 748 -30.24 30.22 -6.46
N VAL A 749 -29.59 30.70 -7.55
CA VAL A 749 -28.69 31.87 -7.47
C VAL A 749 -29.42 33.09 -6.88
N LEU A 750 -30.62 33.38 -7.37
CA LEU A 750 -31.43 34.49 -6.85
C LEU A 750 -31.88 34.27 -5.40
N ASP A 751 -32.23 33.04 -5.02
CA ASP A 751 -32.57 32.67 -3.63
C ASP A 751 -31.40 32.93 -2.69
N THR A 752 -30.20 32.53 -3.09
CA THR A 752 -28.96 32.70 -2.30
C THR A 752 -28.62 34.16 -2.13
N VAL A 753 -28.66 34.95 -3.21
CA VAL A 753 -28.46 36.40 -3.17
C VAL A 753 -29.52 37.09 -2.31
N THR A 754 -30.78 36.64 -2.38
CA THR A 754 -31.88 37.14 -1.54
C THR A 754 -31.59 36.90 -0.06
N ALA A 755 -31.28 35.66 0.30
CA ALA A 755 -31.02 35.26 1.68
C ALA A 755 -29.84 36.07 2.28
N GLU A 756 -28.75 36.19 1.52
CA GLU A 756 -27.54 36.89 1.96
C GLU A 756 -27.72 38.41 2.08
N ALA A 757 -28.40 39.03 1.11
CA ALA A 757 -28.70 40.46 1.16
C ALA A 757 -29.62 40.82 2.34
N MET A 758 -30.56 39.94 2.70
CA MET A 758 -31.45 40.10 3.85
C MET A 758 -30.71 39.89 5.18
N ALA A 759 -29.85 38.87 5.26
CA ALA A 759 -29.04 38.60 6.45
C ALA A 759 -28.09 39.75 6.79
N SER A 760 -27.47 40.35 5.76
CA SER A 760 -26.61 41.54 5.89
C SER A 760 -27.35 42.77 6.46
N GLY A 761 -28.66 42.87 6.26
CA GLY A 761 -29.49 43.93 6.83
C GLY A 761 -29.85 43.73 8.30
N ASP A 762 -29.95 42.48 8.75
CA ASP A 762 -30.45 42.13 10.09
C ASP A 762 -29.35 42.17 11.18
N THR A 763 -28.08 42.03 10.79
CA THR A 763 -26.92 42.15 11.69
C THR A 763 -26.71 43.61 12.16
N ALA A 764 -27.05 44.59 11.32
CA ALA A 764 -27.00 46.01 11.66
C ALA A 764 -28.04 46.40 12.73
N THR A 765 -29.17 45.70 12.80
CA THR A 765 -30.26 45.94 13.75
C THR A 765 -30.02 45.34 15.14
N ARG A 766 -29.27 44.24 15.26
CA ARG A 766 -29.00 43.58 16.56
C ARG A 766 -27.87 44.23 17.37
N SER A 767 -26.98 45.01 16.76
CA SER A 767 -25.82 45.60 17.45
C SER A 767 -26.09 46.90 18.21
N ARG A 768 -27.28 47.51 18.10
CA ARG A 768 -27.60 48.77 18.82
C ARG A 768 -29.02 48.80 19.35
N GLN A 769 -29.20 48.24 20.54
CA GLN A 769 -30.32 48.60 21.40
C GLN A 769 -30.11 50.03 21.89
N GLY A 770 -30.69 51.01 21.18
CA GLY A 770 -30.77 52.40 21.64
C GLY A 770 -30.13 53.45 20.73
N SER A 771 -30.40 53.46 19.41
CA SER A 771 -30.37 54.67 18.57
C SER A 771 -31.06 54.40 17.22
N ARG A 772 -31.75 55.43 16.70
CA ARG A 772 -32.67 55.46 15.54
C ARG A 772 -32.30 54.56 14.33
N PRO A 773 -33.32 54.07 13.58
CA PRO A 773 -33.12 53.22 12.40
C PRO A 773 -32.49 54.03 11.26
N GLY A 774 -31.25 53.70 10.92
CA GLY A 774 -30.51 54.32 9.83
C GLY A 774 -29.32 53.46 9.38
N GLY A 775 -29.45 52.14 9.51
CA GLY A 775 -28.43 51.16 9.11
C GLY A 775 -28.58 50.77 7.64
N GLN A 776 -27.46 50.75 6.92
CA GLN A 776 -27.29 50.44 5.50
C GLN A 776 -27.75 49.02 5.15
N GLY A 777 -29.03 48.84 4.83
CA GLY A 777 -29.59 47.58 4.34
C GLY A 777 -29.87 47.62 2.83
N TRP A 778 -29.87 46.46 2.18
CA TRP A 778 -30.30 46.34 0.78
C TRP A 778 -31.82 46.51 0.68
N ARG A 779 -32.28 47.43 -0.18
CA ARG A 779 -33.65 47.44 -0.67
C ARG A 779 -33.78 46.43 -1.80
N LEU A 780 -34.34 45.27 -1.47
CA LEU A 780 -34.45 44.14 -2.40
C LEU A 780 -35.80 44.15 -3.14
N PHE A 781 -35.75 44.00 -4.46
CA PHE A 781 -36.89 43.71 -5.32
C PHE A 781 -36.64 42.39 -6.02
N ARG A 782 -37.59 41.46 -5.96
CA ARG A 782 -37.52 40.19 -6.67
C ARG A 782 -38.77 40.01 -7.53
N VAL A 783 -38.57 39.85 -8.83
CA VAL A 783 -39.65 39.78 -9.83
C VAL A 783 -39.39 38.63 -10.82
N GLY A 784 -40.38 38.32 -11.67
CA GLY A 784 -40.31 37.25 -12.68
C GLY A 784 -41.42 36.20 -12.58
N THR A 785 -42.14 36.13 -11.45
CA THR A 785 -43.30 35.23 -11.27
C THR A 785 -44.61 35.83 -11.79
N ASP A 786 -44.76 37.14 -11.66
CA ASP A 786 -45.91 37.92 -12.12
C ASP A 786 -45.41 38.97 -13.13
N ASP A 787 -45.92 38.90 -14.36
CA ASP A 787 -45.46 39.75 -15.46
C ASP A 787 -45.87 41.22 -15.26
N GLU A 788 -47.01 41.45 -14.61
CA GLU A 788 -47.54 42.78 -14.28
C GLU A 788 -46.70 43.49 -13.20
N GLU A 789 -46.30 42.77 -12.15
CA GLU A 789 -45.39 43.23 -11.10
C GLU A 789 -43.98 43.45 -11.63
N THR A 790 -43.52 42.54 -12.49
CA THR A 790 -42.21 42.65 -13.17
C THR A 790 -42.16 43.92 -14.00
N TRP A 791 -43.20 44.19 -14.79
CA TRP A 791 -43.32 45.41 -15.56
C TRP A 791 -43.25 46.65 -14.68
N ASP A 792 -44.12 46.76 -13.67
CA ASP A 792 -44.21 47.95 -12.81
C ASP A 792 -42.89 48.22 -12.08
N THR A 793 -42.26 47.18 -11.55
CA THR A 793 -41.01 47.30 -10.79
C THR A 793 -39.87 47.73 -11.69
N VAL A 794 -39.67 47.05 -12.83
CA VAL A 794 -38.55 47.32 -13.74
C VAL A 794 -38.73 48.68 -14.42
N VAL A 795 -39.91 48.98 -14.96
CA VAL A 795 -40.20 50.25 -15.64
C VAL A 795 -40.22 51.41 -14.65
N GLY A 796 -40.77 51.21 -13.45
CA GLY A 796 -40.79 52.19 -12.38
C GLY A 796 -39.38 52.54 -11.87
N LEU A 797 -38.53 51.53 -11.64
CA LEU A 797 -37.13 51.75 -11.26
C LEU A 797 -36.37 52.46 -12.39
N ALA A 798 -36.53 52.05 -13.65
CA ALA A 798 -35.88 52.72 -14.78
C ALA A 798 -36.33 54.19 -14.91
N ALA A 799 -37.63 54.47 -14.76
CA ALA A 799 -38.16 55.83 -14.76
C ALA A 799 -37.57 56.67 -13.62
N SER A 800 -37.37 56.08 -12.43
CA SER A 800 -36.78 56.77 -11.28
C SER A 800 -35.34 57.25 -11.52
N LEU A 801 -34.60 56.61 -12.43
CA LEU A 801 -33.23 57.03 -12.81
C LEU A 801 -33.22 58.37 -13.58
N ARG A 802 -34.30 58.64 -14.33
CA ARG A 802 -34.48 59.83 -15.18
C ARG A 802 -34.93 61.06 -14.40
N THR A 803 -35.58 60.86 -13.26
CA THR A 803 -36.03 61.97 -12.41
C THR A 803 -34.79 62.74 -11.93
N PRO A 804 -34.61 64.01 -12.31
CA PRO A 804 -33.51 64.80 -11.78
C PRO A 804 -33.67 64.85 -10.27
N VAL A 805 -32.60 64.52 -9.54
CA VAL A 805 -32.53 64.74 -8.10
C VAL A 805 -32.71 66.24 -7.90
N THR A 806 -33.93 66.68 -7.62
CA THR A 806 -34.23 68.08 -7.42
C THR A 806 -33.45 68.50 -6.19
N ALA A 807 -32.46 69.38 -6.41
CA ALA A 807 -31.84 70.16 -5.38
C ALA A 807 -32.89 71.15 -4.83
N ALA A 808 -33.85 70.64 -4.06
CA ALA A 808 -34.76 71.47 -3.30
C ALA A 808 -34.00 72.01 -2.08
N THR A 809 -33.82 73.32 -2.12
CA THR A 809 -33.40 74.27 -1.07
C THR A 809 -31.97 74.17 -0.52
N ALA A 810 -31.14 75.03 -1.10
CA ALA A 810 -29.89 75.51 -0.54
C ALA A 810 -30.08 76.08 0.88
N GLY A 811 -29.40 75.45 1.83
CA GLY A 811 -28.96 76.04 3.09
C GLY A 811 -27.59 75.46 3.40
N ALA A 812 -26.58 76.27 3.66
CA ALA A 812 -25.15 75.91 3.68
C ALA A 812 -24.69 74.89 4.75
N GLY A 813 -25.60 74.13 5.37
CA GLY A 813 -25.31 72.97 6.23
C GLY A 813 -26.06 71.69 5.86
N SER A 814 -26.90 71.72 4.81
CA SER A 814 -27.71 70.57 4.36
C SER A 814 -27.06 69.76 3.24
N GLN A 815 -25.96 70.22 2.63
CA GLN A 815 -25.25 69.46 1.59
C GLN A 815 -24.59 68.20 2.16
N GLN A 816 -24.02 68.25 3.36
CA GLN A 816 -23.48 67.07 4.05
C GLN A 816 -24.60 66.10 4.46
N ARG A 817 -25.75 66.61 4.94
CA ARG A 817 -26.90 65.78 5.34
C ARG A 817 -27.62 65.16 4.14
N ALA A 818 -27.81 65.90 3.05
CA ALA A 818 -28.38 65.37 1.82
C ALA A 818 -27.39 64.43 1.12
N ALA A 819 -26.07 64.62 1.22
CA ALA A 819 -25.07 63.65 0.75
C ALA A 819 -25.08 62.38 1.62
N ALA A 820 -25.23 62.51 2.94
CA ALA A 820 -25.38 61.38 3.87
C ALA A 820 -26.73 60.63 3.71
N GLN A 821 -27.82 61.34 3.38
CA GLN A 821 -29.12 60.74 3.06
C GLN A 821 -29.15 60.12 1.65
N ARG A 822 -28.36 60.67 0.70
CA ARG A 822 -28.13 60.14 -0.66
C ARG A 822 -27.40 58.80 -0.67
N GLN A 823 -26.78 58.42 0.45
CA GLN A 823 -25.96 57.22 0.60
C GLN A 823 -26.71 56.06 1.29
N GLY A 824 -28.04 56.17 1.44
CA GLY A 824 -28.85 55.37 2.36
C GLY A 824 -29.41 54.04 1.85
N ASP A 825 -29.99 53.97 0.64
CA ASP A 825 -30.73 52.77 0.21
C ASP A 825 -30.12 52.14 -1.04
N LYS A 826 -29.20 51.21 -0.84
CA LYS A 826 -28.66 50.36 -1.91
C LYS A 826 -29.77 49.48 -2.45
N THR A 827 -30.10 49.59 -3.73
CA THR A 827 -31.21 48.83 -4.32
C THR A 827 -30.70 47.65 -5.13
N LEU A 828 -31.23 46.47 -4.84
CA LEU A 828 -30.95 45.25 -5.57
C LEU A 828 -32.22 44.77 -6.29
N LEU A 829 -32.16 44.66 -7.61
CA LEU A 829 -33.26 44.15 -8.44
C LEU A 829 -32.88 42.77 -8.98
N LEU A 830 -33.63 41.75 -8.56
CA LEU A 830 -33.50 40.37 -9.01
C LEU A 830 -34.63 40.04 -9.99
N ILE A 831 -34.29 39.71 -11.23
CA ILE A 831 -35.26 39.39 -12.28
C ILE A 831 -35.08 37.93 -12.69
N ASP A 832 -36.07 37.08 -12.43
CA ASP A 832 -36.03 35.67 -12.85
C ASP A 832 -36.63 35.46 -14.24
N ASP A 833 -35.98 34.63 -15.06
CA ASP A 833 -36.41 34.11 -16.37
C ASP A 833 -36.90 35.21 -17.34
N LEU A 834 -36.12 36.30 -17.49
CA LEU A 834 -36.48 37.48 -18.27
C LEU A 834 -36.82 37.14 -19.74
N ASP A 835 -36.16 36.16 -20.33
CA ASP A 835 -36.45 35.70 -21.69
C ASP A 835 -37.85 35.10 -21.81
N SER A 836 -38.31 34.35 -20.80
CA SER A 836 -39.67 33.83 -20.77
C SER A 836 -40.69 34.93 -20.54
N THR A 837 -40.41 35.92 -19.69
CA THR A 837 -41.28 37.09 -19.51
C THR A 837 -41.42 37.85 -20.82
N LEU A 838 -40.32 38.19 -21.48
CA LEU A 838 -40.36 38.91 -22.77
C LEU A 838 -41.10 38.13 -23.86
N ALA A 839 -40.99 36.80 -23.88
CA ALA A 839 -41.69 35.96 -24.85
C ALA A 839 -43.21 35.86 -24.63
N ARG A 840 -43.71 36.18 -23.42
CA ARG A 840 -45.15 36.23 -23.11
C ARG A 840 -45.81 37.57 -23.39
N LEU A 841 -45.02 38.64 -23.57
CA LEU A 841 -45.49 39.99 -23.79
C LEU A 841 -45.67 40.32 -25.28
N ASP A 842 -46.60 41.21 -25.58
CA ASP A 842 -46.71 41.81 -26.92
C ASP A 842 -45.45 42.63 -27.26
N ASP A 843 -45.15 42.79 -28.55
CA ASP A 843 -43.92 43.41 -29.06
C ASP A 843 -43.62 44.81 -28.49
N ASP A 844 -44.65 45.66 -28.35
CA ASP A 844 -44.53 47.02 -27.77
C ASP A 844 -44.07 46.96 -26.31
N TYR A 845 -44.66 46.05 -25.51
CA TYR A 845 -44.31 45.83 -24.11
C TYR A 845 -42.95 45.14 -23.97
N ALA A 846 -42.69 44.08 -24.74
CA ALA A 846 -41.41 43.38 -24.73
C ALA A 846 -40.25 44.34 -25.07
N THR A 847 -40.43 45.22 -26.06
CA THR A 847 -39.41 46.22 -26.43
C THR A 847 -39.19 47.23 -25.31
N ARG A 848 -40.26 47.82 -24.76
CA ARG A 848 -40.13 48.81 -23.68
C ARG A 848 -39.53 48.23 -22.39
N LEU A 849 -39.86 46.98 -22.05
CA LEU A 849 -39.30 46.28 -20.88
C LEU A 849 -37.81 46.00 -21.08
N ARG A 850 -37.42 45.50 -22.26
CA ARG A 850 -36.01 45.30 -22.63
C ARG A 850 -35.21 46.59 -22.51
N ASP A 851 -35.74 47.69 -23.04
CA ASP A 851 -35.09 49.01 -22.96
C ASP A 851 -34.96 49.49 -21.50
N ALA A 852 -35.96 49.22 -20.65
CA ALA A 852 -35.90 49.51 -19.22
C ALA A 852 -34.78 48.72 -18.52
N VAL A 853 -34.64 47.43 -18.84
CA VAL A 853 -33.57 46.58 -18.29
C VAL A 853 -32.21 47.10 -18.73
N VAL A 854 -32.04 47.43 -20.01
CA VAL A 854 -30.77 47.99 -20.53
C VAL A 854 -30.44 49.33 -19.85
N GLU A 855 -31.44 50.19 -19.64
CA GLU A 855 -31.27 51.44 -18.90
C GLU A 855 -30.83 51.21 -17.45
N LEU A 856 -31.44 50.25 -16.76
CA LEU A 856 -31.04 49.88 -15.40
C LEU A 856 -29.62 49.31 -15.33
N LEU A 857 -29.23 48.46 -16.29
CA LEU A 857 -27.88 47.91 -16.34
C LEU A 857 -26.82 49.00 -16.59
N ARG A 858 -27.13 49.93 -17.49
CA ARG A 858 -26.19 51.00 -17.90
C ARG A 858 -26.10 52.14 -16.89
N ASP A 859 -27.23 52.65 -16.43
CA ASP A 859 -27.33 53.90 -15.66
C ASP A 859 -27.64 53.65 -14.17
N GLY A 860 -28.13 52.46 -13.81
CA GLY A 860 -28.45 52.06 -12.44
C GLY A 860 -27.27 52.11 -11.46
N PRO A 861 -26.08 51.57 -11.79
CA PRO A 861 -24.94 51.59 -10.85
C PRO A 861 -24.54 52.99 -10.38
N ARG A 862 -24.74 54.02 -11.23
CA ARG A 862 -24.49 55.44 -10.87
C ARG A 862 -25.50 56.00 -9.86
N ARG A 863 -26.60 55.30 -9.64
CA ARG A 863 -27.71 55.64 -8.73
C ARG A 863 -27.85 54.61 -7.60
N SER A 864 -26.86 53.75 -7.38
CA SER A 864 -26.89 52.67 -6.39
C SER A 864 -28.02 51.65 -6.62
N VAL A 865 -28.34 51.38 -7.89
CA VAL A 865 -29.26 50.33 -8.33
C VAL A 865 -28.47 49.28 -9.10
N TRP A 866 -28.46 48.04 -8.61
CA TRP A 866 -27.81 46.92 -9.26
C TRP A 866 -28.82 45.85 -9.62
N VAL A 867 -28.60 45.22 -10.76
CA VAL A 867 -29.50 44.21 -11.29
C VAL A 867 -28.78 42.87 -11.33
N MET A 868 -29.44 41.81 -10.87
CA MET A 868 -29.11 40.45 -11.25
C MET A 868 -30.30 39.87 -11.99
N LEU A 869 -30.08 39.42 -13.22
CA LEU A 869 -31.14 38.83 -14.02
C LEU A 869 -30.76 37.45 -14.53
N THR A 870 -31.75 36.58 -14.70
CA THR A 870 -31.53 35.23 -15.20
C THR A 870 -32.11 35.06 -16.60
N LEU A 871 -31.40 34.30 -17.44
CA LEU A 871 -31.73 34.03 -18.84
C LEU A 871 -31.48 32.56 -19.18
N LYS A 872 -32.30 31.97 -20.06
CA LYS A 872 -31.94 30.65 -20.62
C LYS A 872 -30.79 30.73 -21.60
N ARG A 873 -30.79 31.76 -22.44
CA ARG A 873 -29.81 31.97 -23.51
C ARG A 873 -29.55 33.45 -23.71
N LEU A 874 -28.30 33.78 -23.97
CA LEU A 874 -27.87 35.12 -24.33
C LEU A 874 -27.77 35.23 -25.86
N ALA A 875 -28.92 35.39 -26.52
CA ALA A 875 -29.01 35.40 -27.99
C ALA A 875 -30.03 36.42 -28.52
N GLY A 876 -29.93 36.77 -29.81
CA GLY A 876 -30.88 37.66 -30.48
C GLY A 876 -30.96 39.04 -29.83
N ALA A 877 -32.18 39.52 -29.56
CA ALA A 877 -32.43 40.82 -28.95
C ALA A 877 -31.85 40.98 -27.52
N LEU A 878 -31.55 39.87 -26.83
CA LEU A 878 -30.98 39.87 -25.48
C LEU A 878 -29.44 39.88 -25.47
N SER A 879 -28.78 39.75 -26.61
CA SER A 879 -27.31 39.85 -26.71
C SER A 879 -26.78 41.20 -26.19
N VAL A 880 -27.54 42.28 -26.40
CA VAL A 880 -27.21 43.64 -25.94
C VAL A 880 -27.05 43.73 -24.43
N VAL A 881 -27.77 42.91 -23.66
CA VAL A 881 -27.73 42.89 -22.19
C VAL A 881 -26.31 42.59 -21.69
N SER A 882 -25.58 41.70 -22.36
CA SER A 882 -24.22 41.33 -21.96
C SER A 882 -23.20 42.46 -22.05
N GLY A 883 -23.39 43.41 -22.97
CA GLY A 883 -22.49 44.56 -23.12
C GLY A 883 -22.62 45.58 -21.99
N PHE A 884 -23.70 45.54 -21.22
CA PHE A 884 -23.94 46.42 -20.07
C PHE A 884 -23.87 45.69 -18.72
N ALA A 885 -23.78 44.36 -18.74
CA ALA A 885 -23.51 43.57 -17.55
C ALA A 885 -22.04 43.72 -17.16
N GLY A 886 -21.76 43.97 -15.88
CA GLY A 886 -20.39 44.03 -15.40
C GLY A 886 -19.77 42.64 -15.21
N ALA A 887 -20.59 41.61 -15.03
CA ALA A 887 -20.16 40.22 -15.03
C ALA A 887 -21.26 39.25 -15.52
N VAL A 888 -20.83 38.08 -15.98
CA VAL A 888 -21.70 36.99 -16.41
C VAL A 888 -21.39 35.74 -15.59
N LEU A 889 -22.44 35.15 -15.02
CA LEU A 889 -22.38 33.88 -14.28
C LEU A 889 -23.00 32.80 -15.16
N MET A 890 -22.19 31.81 -15.56
CA MET A 890 -22.60 30.77 -16.50
C MET A 890 -22.87 29.47 -15.76
N LEU A 891 -24.14 29.09 -15.62
CA LEU A 891 -24.54 27.76 -15.13
C LEU A 891 -24.42 26.72 -16.26
N ARG A 892 -25.00 25.54 -16.09
CA ARG A 892 -25.06 24.53 -17.15
C ARG A 892 -25.70 25.10 -18.42
N MET A 893 -24.99 24.99 -19.55
CA MET A 893 -25.46 25.37 -20.89
C MET A 893 -25.84 24.14 -21.72
N ALA A 894 -26.56 24.32 -22.82
CA ALA A 894 -27.02 23.19 -23.64
C ALA A 894 -25.88 22.52 -24.42
N ASN A 895 -24.86 23.29 -24.84
CA ASN A 895 -23.72 22.80 -25.61
C ASN A 895 -22.51 23.75 -25.48
N ARG A 896 -21.36 23.28 -25.95
CA ARG A 896 -20.09 24.03 -25.93
C ARG A 896 -20.17 25.34 -26.71
N GLN A 897 -20.92 25.39 -27.81
CA GLN A 897 -21.03 26.59 -28.63
C GLN A 897 -21.76 27.72 -27.88
N GLU A 898 -22.85 27.41 -27.17
CA GLU A 898 -23.56 28.38 -26.32
C GLU A 898 -22.68 28.90 -25.18
N HIS A 899 -21.86 28.02 -24.57
CA HIS A 899 -20.89 28.42 -23.55
C HIS A 899 -19.87 29.44 -24.07
N LEU A 900 -19.26 29.17 -25.24
CA LEU A 900 -18.32 30.09 -25.88
C LEU A 900 -18.98 31.42 -26.27
N MET A 901 -20.20 31.38 -26.83
CA MET A 901 -20.94 32.58 -27.22
C MET A 901 -21.33 33.48 -26.03
N THR A 902 -21.43 32.90 -24.83
CA THR A 902 -21.72 33.63 -23.59
C THR A 902 -20.45 34.21 -22.94
N GLY A 903 -19.28 34.01 -23.56
CA GLY A 903 -17.98 34.50 -23.09
C GLY A 903 -17.19 33.50 -22.23
N GLY A 904 -17.61 32.22 -22.20
CA GLY A 904 -16.88 31.17 -21.50
C GLY A 904 -15.65 30.67 -22.26
N ASP A 905 -14.65 30.19 -21.53
CA ASP A 905 -13.47 29.55 -22.12
C ASP A 905 -13.74 28.07 -22.42
N SER A 906 -13.10 27.54 -23.46
CA SER A 906 -13.20 26.13 -23.83
C SER A 906 -12.81 25.15 -22.72
N SER A 907 -11.83 25.47 -21.89
CA SER A 907 -11.34 24.67 -20.76
C SER A 907 -12.32 24.61 -19.60
N THR A 908 -13.24 25.57 -19.52
CA THR A 908 -14.25 25.65 -18.45
C THR A 908 -15.57 25.00 -18.85
N TRP A 909 -15.67 24.44 -20.06
CA TRP A 909 -16.87 23.76 -20.54
C TRP A 909 -16.98 22.35 -19.93
N VAL A 910 -18.17 22.02 -19.42
CA VAL A 910 -18.49 20.67 -18.90
C VAL A 910 -19.86 20.26 -19.41
N ALA A 911 -19.92 19.14 -20.15
CA ALA A 911 -21.16 18.69 -20.78
C ALA A 911 -22.26 18.34 -19.75
N ASN A 912 -21.91 17.60 -18.71
CA ASN A 912 -22.82 17.14 -17.66
C ASN A 912 -22.58 17.88 -16.33
N ARG A 913 -22.53 19.21 -16.39
CA ARG A 913 -22.33 20.03 -15.19
C ARG A 913 -23.44 19.79 -14.14
N PRO A 914 -23.11 19.51 -12.87
CA PRO A 914 -24.11 19.41 -11.81
C PRO A 914 -24.94 20.70 -11.66
N ASP A 915 -26.17 20.58 -11.15
CA ASP A 915 -27.01 21.74 -10.91
C ASP A 915 -26.38 22.65 -9.83
N GLY A 916 -26.46 23.97 -10.02
CA GLY A 916 -25.80 24.93 -9.14
C GLY A 916 -24.28 25.06 -9.34
N ASN A 917 -23.65 24.19 -10.12
CA ASN A 917 -22.26 24.42 -10.54
C ASN A 917 -22.25 25.47 -11.67
N ALA A 918 -21.30 26.40 -11.61
CA ALA A 918 -21.23 27.58 -12.44
C ALA A 918 -19.78 27.91 -12.85
N VAL A 919 -19.63 28.78 -13.84
CA VAL A 919 -18.39 29.52 -14.10
C VAL A 919 -18.61 30.97 -13.72
N TRP A 920 -17.76 31.47 -12.82
CA TRP A 920 -17.73 32.84 -12.36
C TRP A 920 -16.29 33.34 -12.43
N ARG A 921 -16.06 34.40 -13.21
CA ARG A 921 -14.72 35.00 -13.39
C ARG A 921 -13.65 34.00 -13.85
N GLY A 922 -14.04 33.05 -14.71
CA GLY A 922 -13.17 32.00 -15.23
C GLY A 922 -12.91 30.85 -14.25
N ALA A 923 -13.40 30.92 -13.01
CA ALA A 923 -13.30 29.84 -12.04
C ALA A 923 -14.59 29.02 -12.00
N THR A 924 -14.45 27.72 -11.72
CA THR A 924 -15.60 26.86 -11.41
C THR A 924 -16.09 27.19 -10.01
N VAL A 925 -17.39 27.40 -9.85
CA VAL A 925 -18.02 27.76 -8.58
C VAL A 925 -19.22 26.86 -8.31
N GLN A 926 -19.35 26.37 -7.07
CA GLN A 926 -20.59 25.78 -6.62
C GLN A 926 -21.42 26.86 -5.92
N ILE A 927 -22.62 27.12 -6.45
CA ILE A 927 -23.56 28.05 -5.85
C ILE A 927 -24.10 27.47 -4.54
N ALA A 928 -24.07 28.29 -3.49
CA ALA A 928 -24.63 27.92 -2.20
C ALA A 928 -26.15 27.89 -2.26
N VAL A 929 -26.78 27.17 -1.32
CA VAL A 929 -28.23 27.05 -1.19
C VAL A 929 -28.63 27.60 0.18
N ALA A 930 -29.63 28.47 0.23
CA ALA A 930 -30.14 29.02 1.49
C ALA A 930 -30.65 27.91 2.44
N ASP A 931 -30.33 28.00 3.73
CA ASP A 931 -30.58 26.93 4.72
C ASP A 931 -32.07 26.60 4.96
N THR A 932 -32.98 27.53 4.65
CA THR A 932 -34.43 27.25 4.69
C THR A 932 -34.88 26.22 3.65
N MET A 933 -34.00 25.85 2.71
CA MET A 933 -34.25 24.88 1.64
C MET A 933 -33.53 23.53 1.85
N THR A 934 -32.73 23.36 2.91
CA THR A 934 -31.90 22.15 3.13
C THR A 934 -32.53 21.08 4.03
N GLY A 935 -33.73 21.32 4.59
CA GLY A 935 -34.48 20.32 5.37
C GLY A 935 -35.07 19.18 4.52
N PRO A 936 -35.20 17.95 5.06
CA PRO A 936 -35.89 16.85 4.39
C PRO A 936 -37.41 17.05 4.45
N GLU A 937 -37.94 17.98 3.66
CA GLU A 937 -39.37 18.05 3.35
C GLU A 937 -39.57 18.00 1.84
N SER A 938 -39.59 16.77 1.32
CA SER A 938 -40.50 16.43 0.23
C SER A 938 -41.94 16.73 0.67
N GLY A 939 -42.58 17.73 0.07
CA GLY A 939 -44.03 17.76 -0.04
C GLY A 939 -44.83 18.74 0.83
N ARG A 940 -44.27 19.85 1.29
CA ARG A 940 -45.10 20.93 1.88
C ARG A 940 -45.01 22.24 1.11
N GLY A 941 -46.11 22.55 0.44
CA GLY A 941 -46.45 23.91 0.06
C GLY A 941 -45.79 24.46 -1.19
N ARG A 942 -45.80 23.71 -2.30
CA ARG A 942 -45.85 24.38 -3.62
C ARG A 942 -47.09 25.27 -3.55
N ALA A 943 -46.89 26.59 -3.49
CA ALA A 943 -47.95 27.57 -3.35
C ALA A 943 -49.09 27.19 -4.30
N ASP A 944 -50.28 27.01 -3.72
CA ASP A 944 -51.51 26.65 -4.40
C ASP A 944 -51.66 27.51 -5.69
N PRO A 945 -51.71 26.90 -6.90
CA PRO A 945 -51.92 27.66 -8.13
C PRO A 945 -53.24 28.45 -8.11
N ALA A 946 -54.17 28.12 -7.21
CA ALA A 946 -55.41 28.86 -7.02
C ALA A 946 -55.27 30.25 -6.34
N ARG A 947 -54.09 30.63 -5.82
CA ARG A 947 -53.87 31.99 -5.25
C ARG A 947 -53.27 33.01 -6.22
N HIS A 948 -52.91 32.62 -7.44
CA HIS A 948 -52.21 33.49 -8.40
C HIS A 948 -53.13 34.48 -9.15
N GLY A 949 -54.43 34.56 -8.84
CA GLY A 949 -55.38 35.41 -9.58
C GLY A 949 -55.45 36.89 -9.17
N ARG A 950 -54.53 37.41 -8.35
CA ARG A 950 -54.51 38.83 -7.95
C ARG A 950 -53.08 39.35 -7.94
N SER A 951 -52.68 40.15 -8.94
CA SER A 951 -51.43 40.90 -8.86
C SER A 951 -51.50 41.85 -7.67
N SER A 952 -50.43 41.93 -6.87
CA SER A 952 -50.33 42.82 -5.71
C SER A 952 -50.37 44.31 -6.08
N THR A 953 -50.20 44.61 -7.36
CA THR A 953 -50.07 45.97 -7.90
C THR A 953 -51.39 46.58 -8.36
N ALA A 954 -52.47 45.78 -8.47
CA ALA A 954 -53.77 46.23 -8.95
C ALA A 954 -54.71 46.49 -7.75
N PRO A 955 -54.88 47.76 -7.31
CA PRO A 955 -55.87 48.07 -6.28
C PRO A 955 -57.28 47.76 -6.77
N GLU A 956 -58.12 47.26 -5.85
CA GLU A 956 -59.54 47.06 -6.12
C GLU A 956 -60.22 48.40 -6.44
N TYR A 957 -60.90 48.47 -7.58
CA TYR A 957 -61.65 49.65 -7.98
C TYR A 957 -63.13 49.46 -7.63
N VAL A 958 -63.61 50.34 -6.76
CA VAL A 958 -65.00 50.35 -6.33
C VAL A 958 -65.79 51.30 -7.23
N LEU A 959 -66.68 50.74 -8.05
CA LEU A 959 -67.62 51.52 -8.86
C LEU A 959 -68.53 52.36 -7.95
N GLY A 960 -68.79 53.62 -8.34
CA GLY A 960 -69.61 54.53 -7.54
C GLY A 960 -68.84 55.62 -6.77
N GLN A 961 -67.51 55.65 -6.86
CA GLN A 961 -66.69 56.67 -6.19
C GLN A 961 -66.68 58.04 -6.92
N HIS A 962 -66.95 58.06 -8.22
CA HIS A 962 -66.94 59.26 -9.05
C HIS A 962 -68.30 59.48 -9.72
N ALA A 963 -68.75 60.73 -9.84
CA ALA A 963 -70.11 61.06 -10.30
C ALA A 963 -70.43 60.52 -11.72
N LEU A 964 -69.42 60.46 -12.58
CA LEU A 964 -69.51 59.93 -13.94
C LEU A 964 -68.36 58.95 -14.21
N THR A 965 -68.69 57.72 -14.60
CA THR A 965 -67.75 56.68 -15.02
C THR A 965 -68.11 56.21 -16.43
N VAL A 966 -67.12 56.10 -17.31
CA VAL A 966 -67.23 55.51 -18.64
C VAL A 966 -66.46 54.20 -18.67
N LEU A 967 -67.17 53.09 -18.82
CA LEU A 967 -66.64 51.74 -18.89
C LEU A 967 -66.63 51.26 -20.35
N VAL A 968 -65.45 50.98 -20.87
CA VAL A 968 -65.25 50.36 -22.18
C VAL A 968 -64.92 48.89 -21.96
N CYS A 969 -65.72 47.98 -22.51
CA CYS A 969 -65.49 46.54 -22.34
C CYS A 969 -65.98 45.74 -23.56
N ARG A 970 -65.43 44.54 -23.75
CA ARG A 970 -65.79 43.69 -24.92
C ARG A 970 -67.23 43.15 -24.90
N SER A 971 -67.83 43.05 -23.73
CA SER A 971 -69.19 42.52 -23.55
C SER A 971 -70.05 43.47 -22.71
N PRO A 972 -70.49 44.61 -23.28
CA PRO A 972 -71.21 45.65 -22.53
C PRO A 972 -72.45 45.13 -21.81
N GLN A 973 -73.26 44.30 -22.45
CA GLN A 973 -74.49 43.76 -21.88
C GLN A 973 -74.25 42.90 -20.64
N GLN A 974 -73.30 41.95 -20.72
CA GLN A 974 -72.94 41.10 -19.60
C GLN A 974 -72.38 41.92 -18.43
N ARG A 975 -71.60 42.97 -18.73
CA ARG A 975 -71.03 43.84 -17.70
C ARG A 975 -72.10 44.70 -17.03
N VAL A 976 -73.08 45.22 -17.76
CA VAL A 976 -74.24 45.94 -17.21
C VAL A 976 -75.05 45.03 -16.28
N GLU A 977 -75.38 43.81 -16.70
CA GLU A 977 -76.08 42.83 -15.86
C GLU A 977 -75.29 42.52 -14.59
N SER A 978 -73.97 42.35 -14.71
CA SER A 978 -73.09 42.10 -13.57
C SER A 978 -73.09 43.26 -12.57
N ILE A 979 -73.01 44.52 -13.02
CA ILE A 979 -73.02 45.70 -12.14
C ILE A 979 -74.38 45.83 -11.44
N LEU A 980 -75.49 45.61 -12.15
CA LEU A 980 -76.84 45.70 -11.57
C LEU A 980 -77.13 44.58 -10.55
N ASN A 981 -76.51 43.40 -10.72
CA ASN A 981 -76.70 42.26 -9.83
C ASN A 981 -75.78 42.27 -8.59
N ASP A 982 -74.80 43.18 -8.51
CA ASP A 982 -73.88 43.28 -7.37
C ASP A 982 -74.60 43.83 -6.11
N PRO A 983 -74.63 43.09 -4.99
CA PRO A 983 -75.30 43.50 -3.77
C PRO A 983 -74.69 44.75 -3.11
N SER A 984 -73.43 45.09 -3.39
CA SER A 984 -72.75 46.28 -2.85
C SER A 984 -73.35 47.60 -3.36
N HIS A 985 -73.91 47.59 -4.57
CA HIS A 985 -74.55 48.75 -5.21
C HIS A 985 -76.02 48.96 -4.79
N ARG A 986 -76.58 48.13 -3.91
CA ARG A 986 -77.95 48.32 -3.36
C ARG A 986 -78.06 49.48 -2.37
N ARG A 987 -76.95 49.95 -1.79
CA ARG A 987 -76.93 51.02 -0.76
C ARG A 987 -76.65 52.42 -1.30
N ALA A 988 -76.14 52.55 -2.53
CA ALA A 988 -75.95 53.82 -3.23
C ALA A 988 -76.41 53.66 -4.69
N PRO A 989 -77.41 54.42 -5.19
CA PRO A 989 -77.99 54.18 -6.51
C PRO A 989 -76.99 54.53 -7.62
N VAL A 990 -76.42 53.49 -8.24
CA VAL A 990 -75.63 53.60 -9.46
C VAL A 990 -76.57 53.44 -10.66
N ARG A 991 -76.67 54.46 -11.51
CA ARG A 991 -77.45 54.41 -12.75
C ARG A 991 -76.54 53.92 -13.87
N VAL A 992 -76.85 52.77 -14.45
CA VAL A 992 -76.04 52.17 -15.52
C VAL A 992 -76.76 52.32 -16.86
N VAL A 993 -76.08 52.82 -17.89
CA VAL A 993 -76.62 52.99 -19.25
C VAL A 993 -75.69 52.31 -20.25
N ALA A 994 -76.24 51.41 -21.07
CA ALA A 994 -75.50 50.80 -22.17
C ALA A 994 -75.48 51.74 -23.38
N VAL A 995 -74.29 52.03 -23.91
CA VAL A 995 -74.09 52.73 -25.18
C VAL A 995 -74.08 51.66 -26.26
N GLY A 996 -75.10 51.65 -27.12
CA GLY A 996 -75.20 50.70 -28.22
C GLY A 996 -75.21 51.41 -29.58
N SER A 997 -74.62 50.77 -30.57
CA SER A 997 -74.54 51.24 -31.96
C SER A 997 -75.89 51.60 -32.61
N ALA A 998 -77.01 51.02 -32.16
CA ALA A 998 -78.34 51.24 -32.74
C ALA A 998 -79.07 52.53 -32.27
N THR A 999 -78.66 53.15 -31.16
CA THR A 999 -79.35 54.30 -30.55
C THR A 999 -78.39 55.44 -30.26
N ARG A 1000 -78.55 56.57 -30.96
CA ARG A 1000 -77.71 57.77 -30.77
C ARG A 1000 -78.12 58.48 -29.48
N ILE A 1001 -77.24 58.48 -28.48
CA ILE A 1001 -77.45 59.12 -27.18
C ILE A 1001 -76.88 60.54 -27.24
N THR A 1002 -77.60 61.54 -26.73
CA THR A 1002 -77.09 62.91 -26.56
C THR A 1002 -76.84 63.23 -25.09
N ALA A 1003 -76.00 64.24 -24.80
CA ALA A 1003 -75.68 64.62 -23.42
C ALA A 1003 -76.92 65.00 -22.58
N GLY A 1004 -77.99 65.49 -23.23
CA GLY A 1004 -79.26 65.79 -22.57
C GLY A 1004 -80.04 64.55 -22.14
N ASP A 1005 -79.91 63.42 -22.86
CA ASP A 1005 -80.59 62.16 -22.57
C ASP A 1005 -79.99 61.44 -21.34
N LEU A 1006 -78.75 61.80 -20.98
CA LEU A 1006 -78.00 61.18 -19.91
C LEU A 1006 -78.34 61.71 -18.52
N GLY A 1007 -79.10 62.82 -18.41
CA GLY A 1007 -79.55 63.38 -17.13
C GLY A 1007 -78.41 63.60 -16.12
N LEU A 1008 -77.34 64.27 -16.55
CA LEU A 1008 -76.10 64.48 -15.78
C LEU A 1008 -76.32 65.27 -14.47
N ASP A 1009 -77.42 66.00 -14.34
CA ASP A 1009 -77.80 66.79 -13.15
C ASP A 1009 -78.56 65.97 -12.07
N ALA A 1010 -78.86 64.69 -12.32
CA ALA A 1010 -79.59 63.85 -11.38
C ALA A 1010 -78.69 63.34 -10.23
N PRO A 1011 -79.18 63.28 -8.97
CA PRO A 1011 -78.39 62.77 -7.86
C PRO A 1011 -78.12 61.27 -7.99
N GLY A 1012 -76.84 60.88 -7.98
CA GLY A 1012 -76.38 59.50 -8.09
C GLY A 1012 -75.09 59.38 -8.91
N THR A 1013 -74.52 58.18 -9.00
CA THR A 1013 -73.38 57.91 -9.91
C THR A 1013 -73.89 57.38 -11.24
N LEU A 1014 -73.47 57.97 -12.36
CA LEU A 1014 -73.78 57.49 -13.71
C LEU A 1014 -72.62 56.64 -14.25
N VAL A 1015 -72.90 55.41 -14.67
CA VAL A 1015 -71.95 54.51 -15.32
C VAL A 1015 -72.42 54.25 -16.75
N LEU A 1016 -71.63 54.66 -17.74
CA LEU A 1016 -71.88 54.42 -19.16
C LEU A 1016 -71.05 53.24 -19.62
N VAL A 1017 -71.67 52.20 -20.17
CA VAL A 1017 -70.98 50.97 -20.58
C VAL A 1017 -71.13 50.78 -22.08
N GLY A 1018 -70.03 50.65 -22.82
CA GLY A 1018 -70.05 50.38 -24.27
C GLY A 1018 -68.78 49.64 -24.70
N ASP A 1019 -68.75 49.11 -25.91
CA ASP A 1019 -67.51 48.58 -26.48
C ASP A 1019 -66.70 49.67 -27.23
N SER A 1020 -65.52 49.33 -27.72
CA SER A 1020 -64.66 50.29 -28.44
C SER A 1020 -65.35 50.84 -29.70
N ASP A 1021 -66.14 50.03 -30.41
CA ASP A 1021 -66.78 50.40 -31.67
C ASP A 1021 -68.01 51.29 -31.44
N ASP A 1022 -68.78 51.02 -30.38
CA ASP A 1022 -69.89 51.85 -29.91
C ASP A 1022 -69.40 53.28 -29.61
N TRP A 1023 -68.28 53.40 -28.90
CA TRP A 1023 -67.70 54.71 -28.55
C TRP A 1023 -67.06 55.42 -29.74
N GLN A 1024 -66.48 54.69 -30.70
CA GLN A 1024 -65.99 55.27 -31.94
C GLN A 1024 -67.13 55.79 -32.83
N THR A 1025 -68.25 55.06 -32.90
CA THR A 1025 -69.46 55.48 -33.62
C THR A 1025 -70.06 56.74 -33.01
N GLN A 1026 -70.00 56.88 -31.68
CA GLN A 1026 -70.47 58.05 -30.94
C GLN A 1026 -69.33 58.95 -30.44
N TRP A 1027 -68.28 59.16 -31.25
CA TRP A 1027 -67.07 59.89 -30.84
C TRP A 1027 -67.34 61.29 -30.27
N ALA A 1028 -68.32 62.03 -30.81
CA ALA A 1028 -68.67 63.36 -30.31
C ALA A 1028 -69.15 63.34 -28.85
N LEU A 1029 -69.93 62.32 -28.47
CA LEU A 1029 -70.39 62.11 -27.09
C LEU A 1029 -69.22 61.70 -26.19
N PHE A 1030 -68.42 60.72 -26.63
CA PHE A 1030 -67.24 60.27 -25.89
C PHE A 1030 -66.25 61.41 -25.65
N ALA A 1031 -65.97 62.23 -26.67
CA ALA A 1031 -65.05 63.37 -26.60
C ALA A 1031 -65.50 64.45 -25.61
N ALA A 1032 -66.81 64.65 -25.46
CA ALA A 1032 -67.39 65.57 -24.48
C ALA A 1032 -67.27 65.01 -23.05
N LEU A 1033 -67.57 63.72 -22.86
CA LEU A 1033 -67.60 63.10 -21.53
C LEU A 1033 -66.21 62.78 -20.97
N ARG A 1034 -65.23 62.41 -21.81
CA ARG A 1034 -63.91 61.93 -21.38
C ARG A 1034 -63.05 62.98 -20.63
N GLN A 1035 -63.44 64.26 -20.66
CA GLN A 1035 -62.72 65.30 -19.91
C GLN A 1035 -63.03 65.25 -18.42
N ASP A 1036 -64.28 64.91 -18.07
CA ASP A 1036 -64.81 64.96 -16.71
C ASP A 1036 -65.17 63.57 -16.16
N ALA A 1037 -65.15 62.51 -16.98
CA ALA A 1037 -65.45 61.13 -16.56
C ALA A 1037 -64.21 60.33 -16.14
N GLU A 1038 -64.36 59.45 -15.15
CA GLU A 1038 -63.40 58.36 -14.93
C GLU A 1038 -63.56 57.31 -16.03
N LEU A 1039 -62.48 57.00 -16.74
CA LEU A 1039 -62.46 56.01 -17.81
C LEU A 1039 -61.93 54.68 -17.28
N ILE A 1040 -62.71 53.62 -17.43
CA ILE A 1040 -62.30 52.24 -17.15
C ILE A 1040 -62.29 51.48 -18.47
N LEU A 1041 -61.15 50.91 -18.85
CA LEU A 1041 -60.96 50.18 -20.11
C LEU A 1041 -60.63 48.73 -19.75
N ASP A 1042 -61.59 47.83 -19.92
CA ASP A 1042 -61.54 46.41 -19.58
C ASP A 1042 -61.44 45.56 -20.87
N GLY A 1043 -60.39 44.75 -20.98
CA GLY A 1043 -60.14 43.91 -22.17
C GLY A 1043 -59.81 44.67 -23.46
N CYS A 1044 -59.49 45.97 -23.38
CA CYS A 1044 -59.08 46.77 -24.53
C CYS A 1044 -57.63 46.46 -24.95
N THR A 1045 -57.35 46.46 -26.25
CA THR A 1045 -56.00 46.41 -26.81
C THR A 1045 -55.29 47.76 -26.68
N VAL A 1046 -53.96 47.78 -26.79
CA VAL A 1046 -53.19 49.04 -26.79
C VAL A 1046 -53.58 49.95 -27.96
N ALA A 1047 -53.95 49.38 -29.11
CA ALA A 1047 -54.43 50.15 -30.26
C ALA A 1047 -55.75 50.87 -29.96
N GLU A 1048 -56.71 50.18 -29.36
CA GLU A 1048 -57.99 50.76 -28.92
C GLU A 1048 -57.78 51.81 -27.82
N TYR A 1049 -56.90 51.54 -26.85
CA TYR A 1049 -56.50 52.53 -25.85
C TYR A 1049 -55.99 53.83 -26.48
N ARG A 1050 -55.07 53.73 -27.45
CA ARG A 1050 -54.50 54.90 -28.16
C ARG A 1050 -55.58 55.60 -28.99
N ALA A 1051 -56.47 54.86 -29.64
CA ALA A 1051 -57.57 55.39 -30.44
C ALA A 1051 -58.55 56.22 -29.60
N LEU A 1052 -58.93 55.71 -28.42
CA LEU A 1052 -59.89 56.32 -27.51
C LEU A 1052 -59.27 57.46 -26.69
N THR A 1053 -58.12 57.24 -26.05
CA THR A 1053 -57.53 58.24 -25.13
C THR A 1053 -56.76 59.34 -25.85
N LYS A 1054 -56.32 59.10 -27.11
CA LYS A 1054 -55.37 59.92 -27.86
C LYS A 1054 -54.00 60.08 -27.19
N ARG A 1055 -53.65 59.20 -26.24
CA ARG A 1055 -52.32 59.17 -25.61
C ARG A 1055 -51.38 58.26 -26.41
N ARG A 1056 -50.11 58.66 -26.52
CA ARG A 1056 -49.07 57.87 -27.21
C ARG A 1056 -48.30 56.94 -26.27
N GLU A 1057 -48.34 57.22 -24.98
CA GLU A 1057 -47.68 56.43 -23.95
C GLU A 1057 -48.27 55.02 -23.86
N LEU A 1058 -47.42 54.05 -23.56
CA LEU A 1058 -47.84 52.68 -23.26
C LEU A 1058 -48.52 52.67 -21.88
N PRO A 1059 -49.79 52.24 -21.78
CA PRO A 1059 -50.45 52.09 -20.48
C PRO A 1059 -49.79 50.94 -19.68
N PRO A 1060 -49.98 50.87 -18.35
CA PRO A 1060 -49.49 49.76 -17.52
C PRO A 1060 -49.88 48.40 -18.12
N LEU A 1061 -49.03 47.39 -17.97
CA LEU A 1061 -49.32 46.06 -18.55
C LEU A 1061 -50.62 45.47 -17.96
N LEU A 1062 -51.43 44.78 -18.77
CA LEU A 1062 -52.57 43.99 -18.29
C LEU A 1062 -52.42 42.55 -18.79
N VAL A 1063 -52.34 41.60 -17.87
CA VAL A 1063 -52.20 40.15 -18.14
C VAL A 1063 -53.35 39.39 -17.48
N TRP A 1064 -53.75 39.80 -16.27
CA TRP A 1064 -54.75 39.04 -15.51
C TRP A 1064 -56.18 39.36 -15.92
N PRO A 1065 -57.04 38.34 -16.08
CA PRO A 1065 -58.48 38.55 -16.26
C PRO A 1065 -59.07 39.33 -15.08
N GLY A 1066 -59.92 40.32 -15.37
CA GLY A 1066 -60.52 41.19 -14.35
C GLY A 1066 -59.70 42.43 -14.00
N HIS A 1067 -58.46 42.56 -14.51
CA HIS A 1067 -57.73 43.82 -14.44
C HIS A 1067 -58.11 44.75 -15.60
N ALA A 1068 -58.18 46.05 -15.31
CA ALA A 1068 -58.53 47.08 -16.26
C ALA A 1068 -57.63 48.30 -16.13
N TRP A 1069 -57.59 49.13 -17.18
CA TRP A 1069 -56.98 50.44 -17.11
C TRP A 1069 -57.97 51.44 -16.55
N HIS A 1070 -57.62 52.06 -15.43
CA HIS A 1070 -58.31 53.23 -14.91
C HIS A 1070 -57.55 54.50 -15.30
N LEU A 1071 -58.23 55.38 -16.03
CA LEU A 1071 -57.77 56.72 -16.36
C LEU A 1071 -58.70 57.76 -15.69
N PRO A 1072 -58.28 58.38 -14.58
CA PRO A 1072 -59.04 59.45 -13.95
C PRO A 1072 -58.95 60.76 -14.76
N PRO A 1073 -59.91 61.70 -14.59
CA PRO A 1073 -59.90 63.00 -15.27
C PRO A 1073 -58.57 63.73 -15.10
N GLY A 1074 -57.88 64.01 -16.22
CA GLY A 1074 -56.58 64.69 -16.22
C GLY A 1074 -55.40 63.90 -15.61
N GLY A 1075 -55.61 62.68 -15.10
CA GLY A 1075 -54.59 61.89 -14.42
C GLY A 1075 -53.79 60.95 -15.32
N GLN A 1076 -52.93 60.13 -14.73
CA GLN A 1076 -52.20 59.07 -15.42
C GLN A 1076 -52.99 57.76 -15.41
N THR A 1077 -52.81 56.94 -16.46
CA THR A 1077 -53.43 55.61 -16.52
C THR A 1077 -52.77 54.71 -15.47
N ARG A 1078 -53.60 54.08 -14.64
CA ARG A 1078 -53.19 53.09 -13.63
C ARG A 1078 -53.94 51.78 -13.83
N ARG A 1079 -53.33 50.68 -13.39
CA ARG A 1079 -53.98 49.37 -13.35
C ARG A 1079 -54.90 49.29 -12.13
N VAL A 1080 -56.07 48.69 -12.29
CA VAL A 1080 -57.02 48.39 -11.21
C VAL A 1080 -57.61 47.00 -11.39
N SER A 1081 -58.05 46.37 -10.30
CA SER A 1081 -58.85 45.14 -10.33
C SER A 1081 -60.33 45.49 -10.27
N LEU A 1082 -61.11 44.98 -11.22
CA LEU A 1082 -62.56 44.97 -11.18
C LEU A 1082 -62.97 43.68 -10.46
N GLY A 1083 -63.63 43.82 -9.31
CA GLY A 1083 -64.00 42.70 -8.42
C GLY A 1083 -64.86 41.62 -9.06
#